data_AF-A0A093V5U1-F1
#
_entry.id   AF-A0A093V5U1-F1
#
_cell.length_a   1.000
_cell.length_b   1.000
_cell.length_c   1.000
_cell.angle_alpha   90.00
_cell.angle_beta   90.00
_cell.angle_gamma   90.00
#
_symmetry.space_group_name_H-M   'P 1'
#
loop_
_entity.id
_entity.type
_entity.pdbx_description
1 polymer ?
#
loop_
_entity_poly.entity_id
_entity_poly.type
_entity_poly.pdbx_seq_one_letter_code
_entity_poly.pdbx_strand_id
1 'polypeptide(L)'
;MAGSGPTLASLAAAITQATSAISSYIDEHKLPAPSFTENGLDKYPAVPEVQFARLQLLDAATDLLHLAMGPESYSLLHPVFNNHDTMVMDVLNQFDFFSAVPTGGSATYSEIVERTKLPEEVVRRILRYAFTMRLFAPVGRDSVKHTATSAYILRTPPMRSMIGHNAEEIRISNYYFPEALRRFSLGNPALSQEINESGWGVADVDKTGELQSYWDYLKRQPEGKPEGYREKRFAEAMQAAAAASGVAVNEYLRDNYDWASLGEAKVIDMGGSSGHDAFVLAKAFPKLSLVVQDRPELEPSFRALLPQELSERVLFQPHDFFTPQPVKADVYVVKQIFHDWPDKYVIKILENIAPHLKSGSRLVMFESVFPSLDAEGKYPLPPAAMRMLAATDLQMITFANAVERTLEEWHAVVKKADERFDVRVVSENPISLRSIIEVVMGLKDDSTGKQLEKVTGGLHHDQLAVDAIQATAKEHNLTLWQAIRLYPKAIGWSIFLSTAIIMEGYDVVLMQSFYAFPEFANRYGHKTSDGDYQITAPWQSGLSNGANVGEILGLFINGIVSERYGYRFTMIVSLTALTCFIFIPFFASNIETLEVGEILMGIPWGIFQTLTTAYASEVCPVVLRGYLTTYVNVCWGIGQLIAAGVLRGLLNRSDQWAYRIPFALQWIWPVPLIVGICLAPESPWWLVRKDRVDEAQKALLRLTSQRPNISDSTFDVDQTIAMMVHTDALERRLTSGTSYLDCFRGSDLRRTEIVCVTWAIQNLCGAAFMGYSSYFFRQAGLSVSYSFDMSMALYAVAIIGVFASWFFMTHWGRRTLYLSGLVSMCIILLIIGLVAVDDKSTNSGWVIGSLLLAYTLLYDITVGTVAFSIVAEIPSCRLRTKTIVLGRNLYNVIGIINGVITPYMLNPSTWNWKGKAGFFWAGPEVCSTDNKTLVNRSDSAVMGVNTPSILSPSSHLFSDWHNVPADIVTPQSMQIIDWCPIIGDYLYFRGRYTHVQYSGLMTR
;
A
#
# COMPACT_ATOMS: atom_id res chain seq x y z
N MET A 1 -21.89 9.60 -15.05
CA MET A 1 -20.95 10.64 -15.52
C MET A 1 -19.70 9.92 -16.00
N ALA A 2 -19.34 10.04 -17.27
CA ALA A 2 -18.12 9.43 -17.80
C ALA A 2 -16.91 10.04 -17.08
N GLY A 3 -16.14 9.21 -16.35
CA GLY A 3 -14.96 9.65 -15.62
C GLY A 3 -13.94 10.27 -16.58
N SER A 4 -13.39 11.43 -16.22
CA SER A 4 -12.33 12.08 -17.00
C SER A 4 -11.14 11.13 -17.14
N GLY A 5 -10.82 10.73 -18.37
CA GLY A 5 -9.66 9.88 -18.69
C GLY A 5 -8.32 10.54 -18.33
N PRO A 6 -7.19 9.82 -18.47
CA PRO A 6 -5.87 10.33 -18.15
C PRO A 6 -5.53 11.57 -18.98
N THR A 7 -4.86 12.54 -18.35
CA THR A 7 -4.34 13.76 -19.00
C THR A 7 -2.82 13.66 -19.17
N LEU A 8 -2.25 14.45 -20.09
CA LEU A 8 -0.80 14.55 -20.29
C LEU A 8 -0.05 14.83 -18.98
N ALA A 9 -0.60 15.73 -18.14
CA ALA A 9 -0.01 16.08 -16.85
C ALA A 9 -0.03 14.92 -15.84
N SER A 10 -1.16 14.21 -15.72
CA SER A 10 -1.25 13.04 -14.84
C SER A 10 -0.33 11.89 -15.27
N LEU A 11 -0.16 11.70 -16.58
CA LEU A 11 0.74 10.67 -17.12
C LEU A 11 2.21 11.04 -16.91
N ALA A 12 2.58 12.31 -17.08
CA ALA A 12 3.93 12.77 -16.76
C ALA A 12 4.28 12.60 -15.26
N ALA A 13 3.31 12.81 -14.37
CA ALA A 13 3.48 12.54 -12.94
C ALA A 13 3.67 11.03 -12.66
N ALA A 14 2.88 10.17 -13.28
CA ALA A 14 3.01 8.72 -13.16
C ALA A 14 4.37 8.21 -13.67
N ILE A 15 4.83 8.72 -14.82
CA ILE A 15 6.18 8.45 -15.36
C ILE A 15 7.26 8.84 -14.35
N THR A 16 7.14 10.01 -13.74
CA THR A 16 8.10 10.50 -12.74
C THR A 16 8.16 9.59 -11.52
N GLN A 17 7.00 9.17 -11.01
CA GLN A 17 6.89 8.26 -9.87
C GLN A 17 7.51 6.89 -10.17
N ALA A 18 7.13 6.27 -11.29
CA ALA A 18 7.62 4.96 -11.68
C ALA A 18 9.13 4.96 -11.96
N THR A 19 9.63 5.99 -12.64
CA THR A 19 11.08 6.17 -12.90
C THR A 19 11.86 6.34 -11.59
N SER A 20 11.31 7.04 -10.61
CA SER A 20 11.95 7.23 -9.30
C SER A 20 12.10 5.91 -8.53
N ALA A 21 11.09 5.04 -8.60
CA ALA A 21 11.15 3.71 -7.97
C ALA A 21 12.24 2.83 -8.59
N ILE A 22 12.31 2.79 -9.93
CA ILE A 22 13.32 2.02 -10.66
C ILE A 22 14.73 2.58 -10.37
N SER A 23 14.90 3.90 -10.45
CA SER A 23 16.21 4.55 -10.25
C SER A 23 16.71 4.35 -8.82
N SER A 24 15.83 4.46 -7.81
CA SER A 24 16.20 4.23 -6.41
C SER A 24 16.75 2.82 -6.19
N TYR A 25 16.11 1.81 -6.77
CA TYR A 25 16.58 0.42 -6.67
C TYR A 25 17.95 0.23 -7.33
N ILE A 26 18.13 0.79 -8.53
CA ILE A 26 19.39 0.73 -9.28
C ILE A 26 20.53 1.38 -8.50
N ASP A 27 20.29 2.57 -7.91
CA ASP A 27 21.27 3.30 -7.12
C ASP A 27 21.63 2.55 -5.82
N GLU A 28 20.63 2.02 -5.12
CA GLU A 28 20.82 1.25 -3.88
C GLU A 28 21.68 0.00 -4.10
N HIS A 29 21.45 -0.71 -5.20
CA HIS A 29 22.16 -1.95 -5.54
C HIS A 29 23.42 -1.71 -6.38
N LYS A 30 23.78 -0.44 -6.63
CA LYS A 30 24.94 -0.03 -7.45
C LYS A 30 24.95 -0.67 -8.83
N LEU A 31 23.77 -0.83 -9.42
CA LEU A 31 23.61 -1.38 -10.76
C LEU A 31 23.89 -0.29 -11.80
N PRO A 32 24.32 -0.66 -13.02
CA PRO A 32 24.45 0.30 -14.11
C PRO A 32 23.11 0.99 -14.40
N ALA A 33 23.14 2.31 -14.56
CA ALA A 33 21.96 3.06 -14.94
C ALA A 33 21.51 2.69 -16.38
N PRO A 34 20.19 2.59 -16.65
CA PRO A 34 19.69 2.41 -18.01
C PRO A 34 20.11 3.61 -18.86
N SER A 35 20.74 3.35 -20.01
CA SER A 35 21.17 4.41 -20.92
C SER A 35 21.24 3.88 -22.35
N PHE A 36 21.28 4.79 -23.33
CA PHE A 36 21.49 4.41 -24.73
C PHE A 36 22.98 4.13 -25.06
N THR A 37 23.89 4.31 -24.12
CA THR A 37 25.32 4.05 -24.34
C THR A 37 25.59 2.55 -24.41
N GLU A 38 26.64 2.13 -25.11
CA GLU A 38 26.98 0.70 -25.29
C GLU A 38 27.08 -0.12 -23.99
N ASN A 39 27.44 0.54 -22.89
CA ASN A 39 27.57 -0.05 -21.55
C ASN A 39 26.35 0.21 -20.66
N GLY A 40 25.23 0.66 -21.23
CA GLY A 40 23.96 0.78 -20.52
C GLY A 40 23.45 -0.57 -20.03
N LEU A 41 22.51 -0.53 -19.07
CA LEU A 41 21.92 -1.73 -18.49
C LEU A 41 21.24 -2.62 -19.56
N ASP A 42 21.71 -3.87 -19.69
CA ASP A 42 21.18 -4.85 -20.66
C ASP A 42 19.81 -5.42 -20.24
N LYS A 43 19.61 -5.68 -18.94
CA LYS A 43 18.38 -6.24 -18.37
C LYS A 43 18.03 -5.56 -17.06
N TYR A 44 16.76 -5.22 -16.90
CA TYR A 44 16.25 -4.76 -15.61
C TYR A 44 16.24 -5.91 -14.60
N PRO A 45 16.52 -5.64 -13.31
CA PRO A 45 16.38 -6.63 -12.24
C PRO A 45 15.04 -7.35 -12.28
N ALA A 46 15.07 -8.68 -12.20
CA ALA A 46 13.90 -9.56 -12.20
C ALA A 46 13.12 -9.56 -10.86
N VAL A 47 13.22 -8.47 -10.09
CA VAL A 47 12.51 -8.35 -8.81
C VAL A 47 11.13 -7.73 -9.01
N PRO A 48 10.10 -8.17 -8.26
CA PRO A 48 8.73 -7.72 -8.47
C PRO A 48 8.55 -6.20 -8.45
N GLU A 49 9.17 -5.51 -7.50
CA GLU A 49 9.02 -4.07 -7.32
C GLU A 49 9.48 -3.28 -8.55
N VAL A 50 10.62 -3.69 -9.13
CA VAL A 50 11.19 -3.05 -10.33
C VAL A 50 10.35 -3.40 -11.56
N GLN A 51 9.89 -4.64 -11.69
CA GLN A 51 9.08 -5.05 -12.84
C GLN A 51 7.70 -4.39 -12.85
N PHE A 52 7.04 -4.25 -11.70
CA PHE A 52 5.77 -3.53 -11.61
C PHE A 52 5.93 -2.04 -11.92
N ALA A 53 6.93 -1.39 -11.34
CA ALA A 53 7.23 0.02 -11.66
C ALA A 53 7.55 0.19 -13.15
N ARG A 54 8.25 -0.77 -13.75
CA ARG A 54 8.53 -0.78 -15.19
C ARG A 54 7.28 -0.90 -16.04
N LEU A 55 6.33 -1.79 -15.70
CA LEU A 55 5.06 -1.90 -16.43
C LEU A 55 4.25 -0.60 -16.35
N GLN A 56 4.16 0.00 -15.16
CA GLN A 56 3.49 1.30 -14.98
C GLN A 56 4.15 2.42 -15.79
N LEU A 57 5.49 2.44 -15.84
CA LEU A 57 6.24 3.39 -16.66
C LEU A 57 5.92 3.21 -18.14
N LEU A 58 5.88 1.96 -18.64
CA LEU A 58 5.57 1.66 -20.03
C LEU A 58 4.15 2.07 -20.41
N ASP A 59 3.16 1.81 -19.55
CA ASP A 59 1.78 2.23 -19.76
C ASP A 59 1.66 3.75 -19.83
N ALA A 60 2.18 4.44 -18.81
CA ALA A 60 2.07 5.88 -18.73
C ALA A 60 2.82 6.58 -19.88
N ALA A 61 3.98 6.06 -20.29
CA ALA A 61 4.74 6.57 -21.43
C ALA A 61 4.02 6.32 -22.77
N THR A 62 3.40 5.16 -22.94
CA THR A 62 2.64 4.81 -24.14
C THR A 62 1.42 5.69 -24.28
N ASP A 63 0.64 5.86 -23.22
CA ASP A 63 -0.54 6.73 -23.21
C ASP A 63 -0.16 8.20 -23.44
N LEU A 64 0.95 8.65 -22.84
CA LEU A 64 1.46 10.00 -23.06
C LEU A 64 1.82 10.21 -24.54
N LEU A 65 2.47 9.23 -25.16
CA LEU A 65 2.84 9.26 -26.56
C LEU A 65 1.59 9.27 -27.46
N HIS A 66 0.61 8.40 -27.20
CA HIS A 66 -0.65 8.35 -27.94
C HIS A 66 -1.43 9.68 -27.85
N LEU A 67 -1.55 10.26 -26.65
CA LEU A 67 -2.22 11.54 -26.46
C LEU A 67 -1.45 12.70 -27.11
N ALA A 68 -0.12 12.66 -27.09
CA ALA A 68 0.72 13.70 -27.70
C ALA A 68 0.69 13.65 -29.23
N MET A 69 0.64 12.47 -29.84
CA MET A 69 0.48 12.33 -31.30
C MET A 69 -0.92 12.71 -31.77
N GLY A 70 -1.93 12.40 -30.96
CA GLY A 70 -3.33 12.53 -31.32
C GLY A 70 -3.79 11.48 -32.35
N PRO A 71 -5.11 11.33 -32.54
CA PRO A 71 -5.69 10.25 -33.33
C PRO A 71 -5.36 10.32 -34.83
N GLU A 72 -5.24 11.53 -35.40
CA GLU A 72 -4.90 11.74 -36.81
C GLU A 72 -3.49 11.22 -37.13
N SER A 73 -2.48 11.75 -36.41
CA SER A 73 -1.08 11.37 -36.63
C SER A 73 -0.85 9.90 -36.29
N TYR A 74 -1.49 9.37 -35.25
CA TYR A 74 -1.38 7.96 -34.91
C TYR A 74 -1.88 7.07 -36.04
N SER A 75 -3.07 7.36 -36.59
CA SER A 75 -3.67 6.55 -37.67
C SER A 75 -2.83 6.56 -38.95
N LEU A 76 -2.18 7.68 -39.25
CA LEU A 76 -1.32 7.81 -40.42
C LEU A 76 0.07 7.18 -40.21
N LEU A 77 0.72 7.49 -39.10
CA LEU A 77 2.15 7.19 -38.90
C LEU A 77 2.39 5.82 -38.27
N HIS A 78 1.47 5.31 -37.45
CA HIS A 78 1.69 4.04 -36.73
C HIS A 78 1.93 2.85 -37.69
N PRO A 79 1.11 2.63 -38.75
CA PRO A 79 1.38 1.56 -39.71
C PRO A 79 2.68 1.78 -40.49
N VAL A 80 3.02 3.03 -40.79
CA VAL A 80 4.25 3.38 -41.51
C VAL A 80 5.47 3.03 -40.67
N PHE A 81 5.49 3.42 -39.39
CA PHE A 81 6.62 3.14 -38.50
C PHE A 81 6.78 1.63 -38.26
N ASN A 82 5.73 0.90 -37.88
CA ASN A 82 5.84 -0.54 -37.62
C ASN A 82 6.41 -1.34 -38.82
N ASN A 83 5.99 -0.97 -40.04
CA ASN A 83 6.47 -1.62 -41.26
C ASN A 83 7.97 -1.39 -41.49
N HIS A 84 8.45 -0.16 -41.28
CA HIS A 84 9.84 0.20 -41.54
C HIS A 84 10.76 -0.19 -40.38
N ASP A 85 10.30 -0.12 -39.14
CA ASP A 85 11.02 -0.60 -37.95
C ASP A 85 11.39 -2.08 -38.11
N THR A 86 10.40 -2.91 -38.46
CA THR A 86 10.61 -4.35 -38.68
C THR A 86 11.53 -4.61 -39.87
N MET A 87 11.33 -3.91 -40.98
CA MET A 87 12.17 -4.05 -42.19
C MET A 87 13.62 -3.63 -41.93
N VAL A 88 13.86 -2.54 -41.21
CA VAL A 88 15.22 -2.08 -40.90
C VAL A 88 15.91 -3.06 -39.96
N MET A 89 15.24 -3.56 -38.93
CA MET A 89 15.79 -4.61 -38.06
C MET A 89 16.19 -5.87 -38.84
N ASP A 90 15.36 -6.27 -39.80
CA ASP A 90 15.62 -7.41 -40.68
C ASP A 90 16.85 -7.17 -41.57
N VAL A 91 16.94 -6.02 -42.24
CA VAL A 91 18.11 -5.65 -43.06
C VAL A 91 19.39 -5.61 -42.22
N LEU A 92 19.34 -5.01 -41.02
CA LEU A 92 20.49 -4.98 -40.11
C LEU A 92 20.95 -6.39 -39.72
N ASN A 93 20.00 -7.33 -39.56
CA ASN A 93 20.28 -8.71 -39.18
C ASN A 93 20.83 -9.55 -40.35
N GLN A 94 20.17 -9.50 -41.52
CA GLN A 94 20.54 -10.29 -42.70
C GLN A 94 21.89 -9.88 -43.30
N PHE A 95 22.19 -8.58 -43.34
CA PHE A 95 23.45 -8.05 -43.87
C PHE A 95 24.53 -7.84 -42.80
N ASP A 96 24.28 -8.31 -41.58
CA ASP A 96 25.22 -8.31 -40.46
C ASP A 96 25.84 -6.95 -40.11
N PHE A 97 25.00 -5.91 -40.06
CA PHE A 97 25.43 -4.58 -39.62
C PHE A 97 25.95 -4.58 -38.18
N PHE A 98 25.42 -5.47 -37.33
CA PHE A 98 25.83 -5.59 -35.94
C PHE A 98 27.31 -5.95 -35.81
N SER A 99 27.84 -6.86 -36.63
CA SER A 99 29.27 -7.20 -36.62
C SER A 99 30.11 -6.25 -37.47
N ALA A 100 29.48 -5.40 -38.29
CA ALA A 100 30.18 -4.44 -39.14
C ALA A 100 30.76 -3.26 -38.34
N VAL A 101 30.21 -2.97 -37.17
CA VAL A 101 30.67 -1.94 -36.24
C VAL A 101 31.39 -2.62 -35.06
N PRO A 102 32.60 -2.18 -34.64
CA PRO A 102 33.29 -2.77 -33.50
C PRO A 102 32.70 -2.29 -32.17
N THR A 103 32.67 -3.18 -31.17
CA THR A 103 32.36 -2.83 -29.77
C THR A 103 33.46 -1.94 -29.17
N GLY A 104 33.08 -0.94 -28.39
CA GLY A 104 34.00 0.02 -27.76
C GLY A 104 34.64 1.02 -28.74
N GLY A 105 34.20 1.04 -29.99
CA GLY A 105 34.75 1.88 -31.06
C GLY A 105 33.69 2.40 -32.03
N SER A 106 34.14 2.80 -33.23
CA SER A 106 33.27 3.22 -34.33
C SER A 106 33.79 2.70 -35.65
N ALA A 107 32.91 2.50 -36.63
CA ALA A 107 33.26 2.19 -38.01
C ALA A 107 32.79 3.32 -38.95
N THR A 108 33.57 3.60 -39.97
CA THR A 108 33.22 4.50 -41.07
C THR A 108 32.16 3.87 -41.98
N TYR A 109 31.41 4.70 -42.72
CA TYR A 109 30.48 4.18 -43.72
C TYR A 109 31.17 3.29 -44.77
N SER A 110 32.39 3.62 -45.17
CA SER A 110 33.17 2.82 -46.13
C SER A 110 33.52 1.44 -45.58
N GLU A 111 33.90 1.33 -44.30
CA GLU A 111 34.16 0.03 -43.66
C GLU A 111 32.88 -0.82 -43.53
N ILE A 112 31.75 -0.18 -43.24
CA ILE A 112 30.45 -0.86 -43.17
C ILE A 112 30.03 -1.34 -44.57
N VAL A 113 30.24 -0.54 -45.62
CA VAL A 113 30.01 -0.92 -47.02
C VAL A 113 30.88 -2.12 -47.40
N GLU A 114 32.15 -2.11 -47.01
CA GLU A 114 33.05 -3.22 -47.31
C GLU A 114 32.61 -4.52 -46.63
N ARG A 115 32.06 -4.47 -45.41
CA ARG A 115 31.59 -5.67 -44.69
C ARG A 115 30.22 -6.15 -45.15
N THR A 116 29.26 -5.25 -45.26
CA THR A 116 27.86 -5.57 -45.65
C THR A 116 27.72 -5.88 -47.14
N LYS A 117 28.67 -5.41 -47.96
CA LYS A 117 28.63 -5.45 -49.43
C LYS A 117 27.43 -4.72 -50.05
N LEU A 118 26.79 -3.84 -49.29
CA LEU A 118 25.69 -3.00 -49.76
C LEU A 118 26.19 -1.67 -50.32
N PRO A 119 25.47 -1.06 -51.29
CA PRO A 119 25.79 0.28 -51.76
C PRO A 119 25.77 1.30 -50.61
N GLU A 120 26.72 2.25 -50.63
CA GLU A 120 26.84 3.26 -49.57
C GLU A 120 25.54 4.07 -49.37
N GLU A 121 24.81 4.36 -50.45
CA GLU A 121 23.51 5.04 -50.38
C GLU A 121 22.52 4.26 -49.49
N VAL A 122 22.46 2.94 -49.67
CA VAL A 122 21.56 2.06 -48.91
C VAL A 122 22.01 1.99 -47.46
N VAL A 123 23.31 1.76 -47.20
CA VAL A 123 23.89 1.74 -45.86
C VAL A 123 23.54 3.01 -45.09
N ARG A 124 23.72 4.19 -45.71
CA ARG A 124 23.41 5.49 -45.11
C ARG A 124 21.92 5.66 -44.84
N ARG A 125 21.03 5.20 -45.72
CA ARG A 125 19.56 5.31 -45.54
C ARG A 125 19.05 4.40 -44.43
N ILE A 126 19.53 3.16 -44.38
CA ILE A 126 19.20 2.19 -43.34
C ILE A 126 19.67 2.70 -41.98
N LEU A 127 20.94 3.11 -41.87
CA LEU A 127 21.48 3.63 -40.60
C LEU A 127 20.81 4.93 -40.15
N ARG A 128 20.43 5.81 -41.08
CA ARG A 128 19.67 7.02 -40.75
C ARG A 128 18.37 6.69 -40.04
N TYR A 129 17.65 5.67 -40.50
CA TYR A 129 16.42 5.22 -39.84
C TYR A 129 16.73 4.48 -38.53
N ALA A 130 17.75 3.61 -38.51
CA ALA A 130 18.18 2.91 -37.30
C ALA A 130 18.50 3.86 -36.14
N PHE A 131 19.11 5.01 -36.40
CA PHE A 131 19.36 6.05 -35.37
C PHE A 131 18.07 6.56 -34.72
N THR A 132 16.96 6.63 -35.47
CA THR A 132 15.64 7.04 -34.93
C THR A 132 15.07 5.99 -33.98
N MET A 133 15.38 4.71 -34.22
CA MET A 133 15.06 3.58 -33.35
C MET A 133 16.04 3.43 -32.17
N ARG A 134 17.04 4.32 -32.07
CA ARG A 134 18.17 4.23 -31.11
C ARG A 134 19.01 2.96 -31.30
N LEU A 135 19.02 2.42 -32.51
CA LEU A 135 19.91 1.35 -32.96
C LEU A 135 21.11 1.98 -33.65
N PHE A 136 22.30 1.84 -33.06
CA PHE A 136 23.50 2.59 -33.43
C PHE A 136 23.35 4.11 -33.23
N ALA A 137 24.49 4.81 -33.25
CA ALA A 137 24.56 6.26 -33.15
C ALA A 137 25.66 6.83 -34.05
N PRO A 138 25.48 8.02 -34.63
CA PRO A 138 26.53 8.66 -35.42
C PRO A 138 27.68 9.17 -34.53
N VAL A 139 28.90 9.09 -35.06
CA VAL A 139 30.13 9.70 -34.52
C VAL A 139 30.68 10.65 -35.58
N GLY A 140 30.48 11.95 -35.39
CA GLY A 140 30.78 12.94 -36.41
C GLY A 140 29.91 12.74 -37.67
N ARG A 141 30.47 13.03 -38.85
CA ARG A 141 29.75 12.96 -40.14
C ARG A 141 29.86 11.59 -40.83
N ASP A 142 30.93 10.85 -40.57
CA ASP A 142 31.33 9.71 -41.40
C ASP A 142 31.48 8.39 -40.65
N SER A 143 31.21 8.35 -39.35
CA SER A 143 31.37 7.15 -38.53
C SER A 143 30.12 6.84 -37.70
N VAL A 144 30.03 5.58 -37.27
CA VAL A 144 28.89 5.00 -36.57
C VAL A 144 29.41 4.13 -35.43
N LYS A 145 28.76 4.18 -34.26
CA LYS A 145 29.06 3.35 -33.09
C LYS A 145 27.83 2.62 -32.58
N HIS A 146 28.04 1.65 -31.71
CA HIS A 146 26.95 0.96 -31.03
C HIS A 146 26.20 1.83 -30.00
N THR A 147 24.93 1.48 -29.81
CA THR A 147 24.13 1.84 -28.63
C THR A 147 23.97 0.60 -27.74
N ALA A 148 23.37 0.74 -26.55
CA ALA A 148 23.07 -0.41 -25.68
C ALA A 148 22.38 -1.55 -26.43
N THR A 149 21.30 -1.22 -27.17
CA THR A 149 20.49 -2.21 -27.89
C THR A 149 21.25 -2.91 -29.01
N SER A 150 21.98 -2.17 -29.87
CA SER A 150 22.70 -2.80 -30.98
C SER A 150 23.92 -3.61 -30.50
N ALA A 151 24.54 -3.21 -29.39
CA ALA A 151 25.58 -4.01 -28.74
C ALA A 151 25.01 -5.27 -28.07
N TYR A 152 23.86 -5.18 -27.40
CA TYR A 152 23.21 -6.33 -26.79
C TYR A 152 22.86 -7.41 -27.82
N ILE A 153 22.33 -7.02 -28.98
CA ILE A 153 22.04 -7.94 -30.10
C ILE A 153 23.31 -8.63 -30.60
N LEU A 154 24.42 -7.89 -30.72
CA LEU A 154 25.71 -8.46 -31.11
C LEU A 154 26.24 -9.45 -30.06
N ARG A 155 26.17 -9.09 -28.78
CA ARG A 155 26.66 -9.91 -27.65
C ARG A 155 25.77 -11.12 -27.35
N THR A 156 24.54 -11.15 -27.86
CA THR A 156 23.54 -12.19 -27.60
C THR A 156 23.11 -12.88 -28.89
N PRO A 157 23.88 -13.85 -29.42
CA PRO A 157 23.58 -14.51 -30.69
C PRO A 157 22.14 -15.05 -30.83
N PRO A 158 21.52 -15.67 -29.80
CA PRO A 158 20.13 -16.12 -29.89
C PRO A 158 19.13 -15.00 -30.23
N MET A 159 19.42 -13.76 -29.86
CA MET A 159 18.56 -12.60 -30.18
C MET A 159 18.50 -12.33 -31.68
N ARG A 160 19.56 -12.67 -32.43
CA ARG A 160 19.56 -12.54 -33.91
C ARG A 160 18.63 -13.54 -34.57
N SER A 161 18.59 -14.76 -34.04
CA SER A 161 17.66 -15.80 -34.47
C SER A 161 16.22 -15.41 -34.13
N MET A 162 15.99 -14.75 -32.98
CA MET A 162 14.68 -14.17 -32.63
C MET A 162 14.24 -13.05 -33.59
N ILE A 163 15.14 -12.14 -33.97
CA ILE A 163 14.85 -11.08 -34.94
C ILE A 163 14.50 -11.71 -36.30
N GLY A 164 15.28 -12.68 -36.76
CA GLY A 164 15.01 -13.42 -38.01
C GLY A 164 13.68 -14.16 -37.96
N HIS A 165 13.38 -14.87 -36.87
CA HIS A 165 12.09 -15.55 -36.68
C HIS A 165 10.91 -14.57 -36.80
N ASN A 166 10.98 -13.40 -36.15
CA ASN A 166 9.90 -12.42 -36.23
C ASN A 166 9.77 -11.78 -37.63
N ALA A 167 10.90 -11.40 -38.25
CA ALA A 167 10.88 -10.62 -39.49
C ALA A 167 10.72 -11.48 -40.76
N GLU A 168 11.32 -12.67 -40.79
CA GLU A 168 11.33 -13.57 -41.94
C GLU A 168 10.22 -14.63 -41.87
N GLU A 169 9.71 -14.96 -40.68
CA GLU A 169 8.73 -16.05 -40.51
C GLU A 169 7.37 -15.51 -40.02
N ILE A 170 7.30 -14.98 -38.80
CA ILE A 170 6.03 -14.48 -38.21
C ILE A 170 5.39 -13.38 -39.06
N ARG A 171 6.19 -12.43 -39.57
CA ARG A 171 5.68 -11.34 -40.40
C ARG A 171 5.00 -11.85 -41.68
N ILE A 172 5.54 -12.90 -42.30
CA ILE A 172 4.95 -13.51 -43.49
C ILE A 172 3.59 -14.14 -43.11
N SER A 173 3.57 -14.91 -42.03
CA SER A 173 2.33 -15.50 -41.50
C SER A 173 1.23 -14.44 -41.29
N ASN A 174 1.58 -13.33 -40.62
CA ASN A 174 0.66 -12.24 -40.33
C ASN A 174 0.14 -11.55 -41.59
N TYR A 175 0.97 -11.44 -42.64
CA TYR A 175 0.55 -10.85 -43.91
C TYR A 175 -0.53 -11.70 -44.62
N TYR A 176 -0.41 -13.03 -44.55
CA TYR A 176 -1.35 -13.97 -45.18
C TYR A 176 -2.54 -14.35 -44.29
N PHE A 177 -2.51 -14.02 -43.00
CA PHE A 177 -3.59 -14.35 -42.06
C PHE A 177 -4.99 -13.84 -42.47
N PRO A 178 -5.17 -12.60 -42.98
CA PRO A 178 -6.46 -12.15 -43.49
C PRO A 178 -6.99 -13.04 -44.63
N GLU A 179 -6.11 -13.57 -45.47
CA GLU A 179 -6.48 -14.50 -46.54
C GLU A 179 -6.83 -15.89 -46.00
N ALA A 180 -6.11 -16.39 -44.99
CA ALA A 180 -6.49 -17.61 -44.28
C ALA A 180 -7.90 -17.50 -43.66
N LEU A 181 -8.20 -16.36 -43.02
CA LEU A 181 -9.55 -16.09 -42.49
C LEU A 181 -10.61 -16.10 -43.61
N ARG A 182 -10.34 -15.50 -44.77
CA ARG A 182 -11.28 -15.54 -45.91
C ARG A 182 -11.53 -16.95 -46.42
N ARG A 183 -10.50 -17.80 -46.46
CA ARG A 183 -10.60 -19.16 -46.99
C ARG A 183 -11.28 -20.13 -46.03
N PHE A 184 -10.95 -20.06 -44.75
CA PHE A 184 -11.29 -21.12 -43.79
C PHE A 184 -12.26 -20.67 -42.69
N SER A 185 -12.43 -19.37 -42.46
CA SER A 185 -13.20 -18.85 -41.31
C SER A 185 -14.39 -17.97 -41.70
N LEU A 186 -14.35 -17.30 -42.86
CA LEU A 186 -15.41 -16.38 -43.27
C LEU A 186 -16.73 -17.13 -43.49
N GLY A 187 -17.73 -16.83 -42.66
CA GLY A 187 -19.04 -17.48 -42.68
C GLY A 187 -19.15 -18.74 -41.80
N ASN A 188 -18.08 -19.15 -41.12
CA ASN A 188 -18.07 -20.29 -40.20
C ASN A 188 -18.24 -19.81 -38.74
N PRO A 189 -18.96 -20.57 -37.89
CA PRO A 189 -19.21 -20.20 -36.49
C PRO A 189 -18.00 -20.44 -35.56
N ALA A 190 -16.95 -21.12 -36.03
CA ALA A 190 -15.75 -21.41 -35.27
C ALA A 190 -14.52 -21.36 -36.20
N LEU A 191 -13.34 -21.08 -35.62
CA LEU A 191 -12.05 -21.14 -36.31
C LEU A 191 -11.75 -22.59 -36.72
N SER A 192 -11.08 -22.77 -37.86
CA SER A 192 -10.51 -24.07 -38.20
C SER A 192 -9.53 -24.52 -37.12
N GLN A 193 -9.59 -25.79 -36.75
CA GLN A 193 -8.62 -26.39 -35.83
C GLN A 193 -7.48 -27.09 -36.56
N GLU A 194 -7.37 -26.96 -37.89
CA GLU A 194 -6.22 -27.49 -38.64
C GLU A 194 -5.05 -26.51 -38.65
N ILE A 195 -3.87 -26.99 -38.27
CA ILE A 195 -2.66 -26.16 -38.10
C ILE A 195 -2.09 -25.63 -39.43
N ASN A 196 -2.42 -26.28 -40.56
CA ASN A 196 -2.00 -25.88 -41.90
C ASN A 196 -3.03 -24.96 -42.59
N GLU A 197 -4.20 -24.75 -42.00
CA GLU A 197 -5.20 -23.77 -42.44
C GLU A 197 -4.98 -22.40 -41.78
N SER A 198 -3.73 -22.05 -41.52
CA SER A 198 -3.30 -20.84 -40.84
C SER A 198 -2.73 -19.80 -41.81
N GLY A 199 -2.37 -18.61 -41.31
CA GLY A 199 -1.65 -17.60 -42.09
C GLY A 199 -0.34 -18.14 -42.66
N TRP A 200 0.38 -18.95 -41.87
CA TRP A 200 1.59 -19.64 -42.30
C TRP A 200 1.34 -20.61 -43.47
N GLY A 201 0.35 -21.49 -43.33
CA GLY A 201 0.07 -22.49 -44.36
C GLY A 201 -0.35 -21.87 -45.69
N VAL A 202 -1.10 -20.77 -45.66
CA VAL A 202 -1.48 -20.01 -46.86
C VAL A 202 -0.30 -19.30 -47.51
N ALA A 203 0.72 -18.92 -46.73
CA ALA A 203 1.89 -18.22 -47.26
C ALA A 203 2.73 -19.09 -48.20
N ASP A 204 2.74 -20.41 -48.01
CA ASP A 204 3.49 -21.40 -48.80
C ASP A 204 4.91 -20.90 -49.16
N VAL A 205 5.70 -20.62 -48.12
CA VAL A 205 7.01 -19.94 -48.23
C VAL A 205 7.96 -20.65 -49.21
N ASP A 206 7.92 -22.00 -49.23
CA ASP A 206 8.74 -22.83 -50.11
C ASP A 206 8.07 -23.09 -51.49
N LYS A 207 6.89 -22.50 -51.75
CA LYS A 207 6.12 -22.63 -53.00
C LYS A 207 5.87 -24.08 -53.40
N THR A 208 5.47 -24.89 -52.43
CA THR A 208 5.18 -26.31 -52.63
C THR A 208 3.87 -26.57 -53.34
N GLY A 209 2.95 -25.60 -53.36
CA GLY A 209 1.60 -25.74 -53.90
C GLY A 209 0.61 -26.43 -52.94
N GLU A 210 1.02 -26.75 -51.72
CA GLU A 210 0.21 -27.42 -50.69
C GLU A 210 0.18 -26.61 -49.39
N LEU A 211 -0.92 -26.71 -48.63
CA LEU A 211 -1.04 -26.10 -47.31
C LEU A 211 -0.23 -26.90 -46.28
N GLN A 212 0.75 -26.26 -45.66
CA GLN A 212 1.71 -26.93 -44.79
C GLN A 212 1.85 -26.24 -43.44
N SER A 213 2.13 -27.04 -42.41
CA SER A 213 2.36 -26.49 -41.08
C SER A 213 3.76 -25.89 -40.96
N TYR A 214 3.98 -25.07 -39.94
CA TYR A 214 5.32 -24.61 -39.61
C TYR A 214 6.27 -25.77 -39.25
N TRP A 215 5.74 -26.81 -38.61
CA TRP A 215 6.52 -27.99 -38.25
C TRP A 215 7.04 -28.75 -39.47
N ASP A 216 6.28 -28.78 -40.58
CA ASP A 216 6.74 -29.36 -41.85
C ASP A 216 7.84 -28.50 -42.50
N TYR A 217 7.73 -27.18 -42.39
CA TYR A 217 8.73 -26.24 -42.88
C TYR A 217 10.08 -26.41 -42.18
N LEU A 218 10.07 -26.59 -40.86
CA LEU A 218 11.29 -26.77 -40.06
C LEU A 218 12.09 -28.02 -40.49
N LYS A 219 11.39 -29.10 -40.87
CA LYS A 219 11.99 -30.37 -41.29
C LYS A 219 12.63 -30.32 -42.68
N ARG A 220 12.30 -29.32 -43.49
CA ARG A 220 12.85 -29.22 -44.85
C ARG A 220 14.23 -28.61 -44.86
N GLN A 221 15.04 -29.15 -45.76
CA GLN A 221 16.38 -28.66 -46.01
C GLN A 221 16.38 -27.67 -47.17
N PRO A 222 16.57 -26.36 -46.92
CA PRO A 222 16.73 -25.39 -47.99
C PRO A 222 18.09 -25.57 -48.69
N GLU A 223 18.10 -25.33 -50.01
CA GLU A 223 19.29 -25.43 -50.84
C GLU A 223 20.38 -24.43 -50.37
N GLY A 224 21.62 -24.89 -50.28
CA GLY A 224 22.77 -24.04 -49.91
C GLY A 224 22.88 -23.68 -48.42
N LYS A 225 22.04 -24.24 -47.54
CA LYS A 225 22.14 -24.07 -46.08
C LYS A 225 22.66 -25.36 -45.40
N PRO A 226 23.24 -25.25 -44.19
CA PRO A 226 23.60 -26.42 -43.38
C PRO A 226 22.38 -27.25 -42.98
N GLU A 227 22.58 -28.54 -42.73
CA GLU A 227 21.54 -29.44 -42.22
C GLU A 227 20.95 -28.93 -40.89
N GLY A 228 19.63 -29.00 -40.73
CA GLY A 228 18.94 -28.56 -39.50
C GLY A 228 18.94 -27.03 -39.29
N TYR A 229 19.29 -26.24 -40.31
CA TYR A 229 19.39 -24.78 -40.21
C TYR A 229 18.14 -24.10 -39.62
N ARG A 230 16.96 -24.51 -40.08
CA ARG A 230 15.67 -23.95 -39.63
C ARG A 230 15.36 -24.32 -38.18
N GLU A 231 15.52 -25.59 -37.83
CA GLU A 231 15.33 -26.07 -36.45
C GLU A 231 16.29 -25.40 -35.47
N LYS A 232 17.57 -25.23 -35.87
CA LYS A 232 18.56 -24.50 -35.06
C LYS A 232 18.14 -23.05 -34.84
N ARG A 233 17.73 -22.34 -35.89
CA ARG A 233 17.27 -20.95 -35.78
C ARG A 233 16.06 -20.84 -34.86
N PHE A 234 15.07 -21.72 -35.00
CA PHE A 234 13.90 -21.75 -34.14
C PHE A 234 14.27 -22.01 -32.68
N ALA A 235 15.13 -23.00 -32.41
CA ALA A 235 15.59 -23.32 -31.05
C ALA A 235 16.33 -22.12 -30.40
N GLU A 236 17.23 -21.46 -31.14
CA GLU A 236 17.91 -20.25 -30.67
C GLU A 236 16.93 -19.08 -30.44
N ALA A 237 15.93 -18.91 -31.31
CA ALA A 237 14.89 -17.92 -31.11
C ALA A 237 14.10 -18.19 -29.81
N MET A 238 13.68 -19.43 -29.58
CA MET A 238 12.97 -19.81 -28.35
C MET A 238 13.83 -19.64 -27.10
N GLN A 239 15.14 -19.91 -27.18
CA GLN A 239 16.08 -19.60 -26.10
C GLN A 239 16.10 -18.10 -25.76
N ALA A 240 16.10 -17.23 -26.77
CA ALA A 240 16.01 -15.79 -26.56
C ALA A 240 14.66 -15.37 -25.96
N ALA A 241 13.56 -15.99 -26.38
CA ALA A 241 12.21 -15.75 -25.84
C ALA A 241 12.13 -16.07 -24.34
N ALA A 242 12.62 -17.25 -23.96
CA ALA A 242 12.68 -17.69 -22.56
C ALA A 242 13.48 -16.70 -21.70
N ALA A 243 14.64 -16.26 -22.20
CA ALA A 243 15.53 -15.32 -21.51
C ALA A 243 15.00 -13.86 -21.44
N ALA A 244 13.98 -13.52 -22.23
CA ALA A 244 13.39 -12.18 -22.32
C ALA A 244 12.12 -12.02 -21.44
N SER A 245 11.57 -13.12 -20.90
CA SER A 245 10.33 -13.12 -20.12
C SER A 245 10.42 -12.48 -18.72
N GLY A 246 11.53 -11.84 -18.37
CA GLY A 246 11.74 -11.16 -17.09
C GLY A 246 11.91 -12.11 -15.89
N VAL A 247 11.71 -13.42 -16.08
CA VAL A 247 11.91 -14.48 -15.10
C VAL A 247 12.76 -15.56 -15.76
N ALA A 248 13.72 -16.13 -15.02
CA ALA A 248 14.38 -17.35 -15.49
C ALA A 248 13.34 -18.48 -15.47
N VAL A 249 12.67 -18.72 -16.59
CA VAL A 249 11.51 -19.62 -16.71
C VAL A 249 11.77 -20.99 -16.08
N ASN A 250 12.99 -21.50 -16.22
CA ASN A 250 13.41 -22.80 -15.70
C ASN A 250 13.51 -22.80 -14.16
N GLU A 251 13.90 -21.67 -13.57
CA GLU A 251 13.95 -21.48 -12.12
C GLU A 251 12.55 -21.28 -11.54
N TYR A 252 11.64 -20.67 -12.32
CA TYR A 252 10.28 -20.46 -11.87
C TYR A 252 9.55 -21.78 -11.59
N LEU A 253 9.64 -22.75 -12.50
CA LEU A 253 9.06 -24.08 -12.29
C LEU A 253 9.67 -24.80 -11.07
N ARG A 254 10.98 -24.65 -10.85
CA ARG A 254 11.70 -25.19 -9.68
C ARG A 254 11.20 -24.59 -8.36
N ASP A 255 11.02 -23.27 -8.34
CA ASP A 255 10.78 -22.51 -7.10
C ASP A 255 9.29 -22.43 -6.71
N ASN A 256 8.38 -22.63 -7.66
CA ASN A 256 6.95 -22.36 -7.48
C ASN A 256 6.06 -23.61 -7.59
N TYR A 257 6.67 -24.80 -7.59
CA TYR A 257 5.97 -26.08 -7.44
C TYR A 257 6.62 -26.89 -6.32
N ASP A 258 5.82 -27.56 -5.49
CA ASP A 258 6.30 -28.31 -4.32
C ASP A 258 6.89 -29.68 -4.71
N TRP A 259 8.00 -29.66 -5.44
CA TRP A 259 8.75 -30.84 -5.84
C TRP A 259 9.25 -31.67 -4.66
N ALA A 260 9.52 -31.02 -3.51
CA ALA A 260 10.04 -31.68 -2.32
C ALA A 260 9.01 -32.65 -1.71
N SER A 261 7.71 -32.30 -1.74
CA SER A 261 6.63 -33.14 -1.23
C SER A 261 6.49 -34.49 -1.94
N LEU A 262 6.98 -34.60 -3.19
CA LEU A 262 6.90 -35.83 -3.98
C LEU A 262 7.81 -36.93 -3.44
N GLY A 263 8.85 -36.59 -2.66
CA GLY A 263 9.80 -37.56 -2.13
C GLY A 263 10.61 -38.23 -3.25
N GLU A 264 10.64 -39.57 -3.28
CA GLU A 264 11.21 -40.33 -4.40
C GLU A 264 10.15 -40.46 -5.50
N ALA A 265 10.37 -39.75 -6.61
CA ALA A 265 9.41 -39.70 -7.70
C ALA A 265 10.10 -39.73 -9.06
N LYS A 266 9.40 -40.31 -10.04
CA LYS A 266 9.76 -40.28 -11.45
C LYS A 266 8.98 -39.18 -12.15
N VAL A 267 9.71 -38.30 -12.82
CA VAL A 267 9.17 -37.17 -13.60
C VAL A 267 9.45 -37.39 -15.08
N ILE A 268 8.43 -37.26 -15.91
CA ILE A 268 8.58 -37.24 -17.37
C ILE A 268 8.42 -35.81 -17.84
N ASP A 269 9.46 -35.27 -18.45
CA ASP A 269 9.48 -33.96 -19.08
C ASP A 269 9.12 -34.12 -20.56
N MET A 270 7.84 -33.93 -20.89
CA MET A 270 7.30 -34.12 -22.23
C MET A 270 7.59 -32.90 -23.08
N GLY A 271 8.19 -33.11 -24.25
CA GLY A 271 8.71 -32.04 -25.11
C GLY A 271 9.82 -31.22 -24.44
N GLY A 272 10.61 -31.85 -23.57
CA GLY A 272 11.66 -31.18 -22.79
C GLY A 272 12.87 -30.73 -23.62
N SER A 273 12.84 -30.88 -24.94
CA SER A 273 13.87 -30.44 -25.88
C SER A 273 15.27 -30.97 -25.48
N SER A 274 16.21 -30.08 -25.17
CA SER A 274 17.56 -30.45 -24.73
C SER A 274 17.71 -30.72 -23.23
N GLY A 275 16.62 -30.77 -22.46
CA GLY A 275 16.59 -31.19 -21.05
C GLY A 275 16.90 -30.10 -20.02
N HIS A 276 16.79 -28.82 -20.40
CA HIS A 276 17.17 -27.69 -19.57
C HIS A 276 16.41 -27.61 -18.23
N ASP A 277 15.11 -27.91 -18.23
CA ASP A 277 14.31 -27.97 -16.98
C ASP A 277 14.66 -29.20 -16.15
N ALA A 278 14.80 -30.35 -16.81
CA ALA A 278 15.17 -31.59 -16.16
C ALA A 278 16.51 -31.48 -15.41
N PHE A 279 17.51 -30.78 -15.96
CA PHE A 279 18.79 -30.57 -15.28
C PHE A 279 18.65 -29.70 -14.03
N VAL A 280 17.85 -28.64 -14.10
CA VAL A 280 17.60 -27.73 -12.97
C VAL A 280 16.87 -28.46 -11.84
N LEU A 281 15.82 -29.21 -12.17
CA LEU A 281 15.05 -29.99 -11.20
C LEU A 281 15.90 -31.13 -10.59
N ALA A 282 16.63 -31.88 -11.41
CA ALA A 282 17.49 -32.96 -10.94
C ALA A 282 18.56 -32.46 -9.96
N LYS A 283 19.13 -31.29 -10.21
CA LYS A 283 20.16 -30.68 -9.35
C LYS A 283 19.59 -30.18 -8.02
N ALA A 284 18.40 -29.58 -8.06
CA ALA A 284 17.73 -29.05 -6.87
C ALA A 284 17.11 -30.14 -5.98
N PHE A 285 16.63 -31.24 -6.59
CA PHE A 285 15.89 -32.30 -5.91
C PHE A 285 16.55 -33.67 -6.15
N PRO A 286 17.46 -34.10 -5.25
CA PRO A 286 18.26 -35.33 -5.43
C PRO A 286 17.44 -36.63 -5.51
N LYS A 287 16.22 -36.61 -4.95
CA LYS A 287 15.31 -37.77 -4.93
C LYS A 287 14.47 -37.94 -6.20
N LEU A 288 14.54 -37.00 -7.14
CA LEU A 288 13.85 -37.11 -8.42
C LEU A 288 14.68 -37.86 -9.45
N SER A 289 14.01 -38.72 -10.22
CA SER A 289 14.51 -39.31 -11.47
C SER A 289 13.73 -38.73 -12.63
N LEU A 290 14.42 -38.26 -13.67
CA LEU A 290 13.81 -37.51 -14.77
C LEU A 290 14.06 -38.20 -16.11
N VAL A 291 13.03 -38.23 -16.93
CA VAL A 291 13.10 -38.70 -18.31
C VAL A 291 12.62 -37.57 -19.21
N VAL A 292 13.52 -37.05 -20.05
CA VAL A 292 13.22 -36.08 -21.08
C VAL A 292 12.71 -36.82 -22.31
N GLN A 293 11.47 -36.52 -22.71
CA GLN A 293 10.83 -37.09 -23.89
C GLN A 293 10.75 -36.04 -24.98
N ASP A 294 11.36 -36.31 -26.13
CA ASP A 294 11.23 -35.48 -27.33
C ASP A 294 11.48 -36.33 -28.57
N ARG A 295 11.42 -35.71 -29.75
CA ARG A 295 11.73 -36.35 -31.03
C ARG A 295 13.20 -36.82 -31.07
N PRO A 296 13.53 -37.93 -31.76
CA PRO A 296 14.87 -38.51 -31.75
C PRO A 296 15.97 -37.55 -32.22
N GLU A 297 15.64 -36.56 -33.04
CA GLU A 297 16.57 -35.56 -33.56
C GLU A 297 17.16 -34.65 -32.46
N LEU A 298 16.52 -34.56 -31.30
CA LEU A 298 16.93 -33.71 -30.18
C LEU A 298 17.93 -34.41 -29.24
N GLU A 299 18.08 -35.73 -29.35
CA GLU A 299 18.96 -36.53 -28.50
C GLU A 299 20.44 -36.06 -28.51
N PRO A 300 21.05 -35.72 -29.67
CA PRO A 300 22.42 -35.23 -29.70
C PRO A 300 22.60 -33.93 -28.91
N SER A 301 21.62 -33.02 -28.97
CA SER A 301 21.62 -31.75 -28.25
C SER A 301 21.51 -31.97 -26.74
N PHE A 302 20.60 -32.85 -26.32
CA PHE A 302 20.47 -33.27 -24.92
C PHE A 302 21.79 -33.86 -24.40
N ARG A 303 22.40 -34.81 -25.13
CA ARG A 303 23.65 -35.46 -24.72
C ARG A 303 24.82 -34.48 -24.61
N ALA A 304 24.87 -33.48 -25.48
CA ALA A 304 25.91 -32.45 -25.42
C ALA A 304 25.80 -31.53 -24.19
N LEU A 305 24.59 -31.35 -23.64
CA LEU A 305 24.32 -30.47 -22.51
C LEU A 305 24.18 -31.20 -21.16
N LEU A 306 24.00 -32.53 -21.17
CA LEU A 306 23.82 -33.34 -19.97
C LEU A 306 25.01 -33.23 -19.02
N PRO A 307 24.84 -32.70 -17.79
CA PRO A 307 25.90 -32.68 -16.80
C PRO A 307 26.29 -34.10 -16.38
N GLN A 308 27.60 -34.37 -16.31
CA GLN A 308 28.11 -35.72 -16.03
C GLN A 308 27.59 -36.29 -14.70
N GLU A 309 27.43 -35.44 -13.68
CA GLU A 309 26.90 -35.78 -12.35
C GLU A 309 25.42 -36.20 -12.35
N LEU A 310 24.66 -35.89 -13.41
CA LEU A 310 23.23 -36.19 -13.54
C LEU A 310 22.93 -37.39 -14.45
N SER A 311 23.96 -37.97 -15.08
CA SER A 311 23.82 -38.99 -16.13
C SER A 311 23.06 -40.26 -15.71
N GLU A 312 23.08 -40.62 -14.43
CA GLU A 312 22.35 -41.77 -13.89
C GLU A 312 20.88 -41.45 -13.57
N ARG A 313 20.51 -40.17 -13.45
CA ARG A 313 19.17 -39.71 -13.01
C ARG A 313 18.37 -38.97 -14.07
N VAL A 314 19.02 -38.43 -15.10
CA VAL A 314 18.36 -37.72 -16.20
C VAL A 314 18.63 -38.46 -17.49
N LEU A 315 17.58 -39.06 -18.06
CA LEU A 315 17.66 -39.88 -19.27
C LEU A 315 16.88 -39.23 -20.41
N PHE A 316 17.31 -39.47 -21.64
CA PHE A 316 16.54 -39.10 -22.84
C PHE A 316 15.79 -40.33 -23.35
N GLN A 317 14.51 -40.14 -23.72
CA GLN A 317 13.68 -41.16 -24.33
C GLN A 317 13.01 -40.59 -25.59
N PRO A 318 13.37 -41.06 -26.79
CA PRO A 318 12.66 -40.67 -28.01
C PRO A 318 11.17 -40.99 -27.91
N HIS A 319 10.31 -39.97 -28.04
CA HIS A 319 8.86 -40.15 -27.97
C HIS A 319 8.12 -39.03 -28.71
N ASP A 320 7.06 -39.42 -29.42
CA ASP A 320 6.09 -38.51 -30.02
C ASP A 320 4.84 -38.46 -29.12
N PHE A 321 4.54 -37.30 -28.54
CA PHE A 321 3.41 -37.11 -27.64
C PHE A 321 2.03 -37.27 -28.31
N PHE A 322 1.96 -37.34 -29.64
CA PHE A 322 0.75 -37.74 -30.37
C PHE A 322 0.54 -39.26 -30.43
N THR A 323 1.50 -40.04 -29.93
CA THR A 323 1.38 -41.48 -29.73
C THR A 323 1.13 -41.83 -28.26
N PRO A 324 0.54 -43.00 -27.95
CA PRO A 324 0.29 -43.41 -26.56
C PRO A 324 1.56 -43.39 -25.70
N GLN A 325 1.45 -42.83 -24.49
CA GLN A 325 2.59 -42.68 -23.57
C GLN A 325 3.21 -44.06 -23.22
N PRO A 326 4.51 -44.29 -23.49
CA PRO A 326 5.13 -45.60 -23.31
C PRO A 326 5.47 -45.97 -21.86
N VAL A 327 5.57 -44.99 -20.95
CA VAL A 327 6.06 -45.22 -19.58
C VAL A 327 5.18 -44.54 -18.52
N LYS A 328 5.08 -45.20 -17.36
CA LYS A 328 4.48 -44.66 -16.15
C LYS A 328 5.43 -43.71 -15.42
N ALA A 329 4.88 -42.66 -14.84
CA ALA A 329 5.55 -41.71 -13.96
C ALA A 329 4.58 -41.17 -12.90
N ASP A 330 5.15 -40.59 -11.85
CA ASP A 330 4.40 -39.93 -10.79
C ASP A 330 3.98 -38.52 -11.24
N VAL A 331 4.84 -37.85 -12.03
CA VAL A 331 4.58 -36.54 -12.60
C VAL A 331 4.89 -36.51 -14.09
N TYR A 332 3.97 -35.97 -14.87
CA TYR A 332 4.18 -35.57 -16.26
C TYR A 332 4.27 -34.05 -16.31
N VAL A 333 5.33 -33.52 -16.90
CA VAL A 333 5.53 -32.08 -17.08
C VAL A 333 5.33 -31.73 -18.54
N VAL A 334 4.56 -30.68 -18.78
CA VAL A 334 4.33 -30.10 -20.11
C VAL A 334 4.56 -28.60 -19.98
N LYS A 335 5.55 -28.07 -20.70
CA LYS A 335 5.95 -26.66 -20.56
C LYS A 335 5.90 -25.98 -21.92
N GLN A 336 4.96 -25.04 -22.08
CA GLN A 336 4.75 -24.29 -23.32
C GLN A 336 4.64 -25.20 -24.54
N ILE A 337 3.74 -26.18 -24.46
CA ILE A 337 3.46 -27.09 -25.58
C ILE A 337 2.02 -26.90 -25.99
N PHE A 338 1.08 -26.95 -25.04
CA PHE A 338 -0.34 -26.92 -25.38
C PHE A 338 -0.77 -25.57 -25.97
N HIS A 339 0.00 -24.50 -25.77
CA HIS A 339 -0.22 -23.23 -26.46
C HIS A 339 0.10 -23.24 -27.96
N ASP A 340 0.93 -24.17 -28.45
CA ASP A 340 1.26 -24.35 -29.87
C ASP A 340 0.16 -25.08 -30.65
N TRP A 341 -0.86 -25.60 -29.94
CA TRP A 341 -1.83 -26.54 -30.49
C TRP A 341 -3.30 -26.11 -30.26
N PRO A 342 -4.16 -26.22 -31.28
CA PRO A 342 -5.61 -26.13 -31.12
C PRO A 342 -6.17 -27.24 -30.22
N ASP A 343 -7.38 -27.05 -29.69
CA ASP A 343 -8.04 -28.00 -28.77
C ASP A 343 -8.05 -29.44 -29.26
N LYS A 344 -8.34 -29.68 -30.55
CA LYS A 344 -8.30 -31.00 -31.19
C LYS A 344 -7.01 -31.76 -30.89
N TYR A 345 -5.87 -31.07 -30.96
CA TYR A 345 -4.54 -31.67 -30.78
C TYR A 345 -4.18 -31.78 -29.30
N VAL A 346 -4.51 -30.79 -28.48
CA VAL A 346 -4.32 -30.84 -27.01
C VAL A 346 -5.10 -32.01 -26.41
N ILE A 347 -6.37 -32.17 -26.79
CA ILE A 347 -7.20 -33.31 -26.37
C ILE A 347 -6.52 -34.62 -26.75
N LYS A 348 -5.97 -34.72 -27.97
CA LYS A 348 -5.30 -35.94 -28.42
C LYS A 348 -4.08 -36.30 -27.57
N ILE A 349 -3.28 -35.31 -27.21
CA ILE A 349 -2.10 -35.50 -26.33
C ILE A 349 -2.56 -35.96 -24.95
N LEU A 350 -3.58 -35.30 -24.38
CA LEU A 350 -4.14 -35.67 -23.07
C LEU A 350 -4.73 -37.08 -23.08
N GLU A 351 -5.46 -37.49 -24.12
CA GLU A 351 -5.97 -38.85 -24.30
C GLU A 351 -4.87 -39.91 -24.26
N ASN A 352 -3.69 -39.62 -24.83
CA ASN A 352 -2.55 -40.53 -24.85
C ASN A 352 -1.87 -40.68 -23.48
N ILE A 353 -1.96 -39.66 -22.62
CA ILE A 353 -1.40 -39.65 -21.26
C ILE A 353 -2.43 -40.18 -20.25
N ALA A 354 -3.73 -40.01 -20.49
CA ALA A 354 -4.81 -40.35 -19.57
C ALA A 354 -4.77 -41.79 -18.98
N PRO A 355 -4.40 -42.85 -19.75
CA PRO A 355 -4.26 -44.20 -19.18
C PRO A 355 -3.20 -44.31 -18.07
N HIS A 356 -2.28 -43.36 -18.02
CA HIS A 356 -1.16 -43.30 -17.09
C HIS A 356 -1.40 -42.32 -15.92
N LEU A 357 -2.36 -41.41 -16.03
CA LEU A 357 -2.80 -40.52 -14.95
C LEU A 357 -3.76 -41.26 -14.01
N LYS A 358 -3.21 -42.08 -13.10
CA LYS A 358 -3.98 -42.77 -12.05
C LYS A 358 -4.10 -41.92 -10.79
N SER A 359 -4.90 -42.36 -9.81
CA SER A 359 -4.96 -41.71 -8.49
C SER A 359 -3.56 -41.65 -7.87
N GLY A 360 -3.04 -40.44 -7.66
CA GLY A 360 -1.69 -40.16 -7.17
C GLY A 360 -0.73 -39.57 -8.21
N SER A 361 -0.94 -39.82 -9.51
CA SER A 361 -0.16 -39.20 -10.59
C SER A 361 -0.67 -37.79 -10.90
N ARG A 362 0.23 -36.90 -11.32
CA ARG A 362 -0.07 -35.49 -11.60
C ARG A 362 0.42 -35.11 -13.00
N LEU A 363 -0.33 -34.26 -13.70
CA LEU A 363 0.16 -33.57 -14.89
C LEU A 363 0.37 -32.10 -14.52
N VAL A 364 1.61 -31.64 -14.60
CA VAL A 364 2.02 -30.27 -14.29
C VAL A 364 2.28 -29.55 -15.61
N MET A 365 1.42 -28.59 -15.90
CA MET A 365 1.46 -27.73 -17.07
C MET A 365 2.07 -26.37 -16.68
N PHE A 366 2.98 -25.87 -17.50
CA PHE A 366 3.46 -24.49 -17.42
C PHE A 366 3.09 -23.77 -18.71
N GLU A 367 1.95 -23.06 -18.66
CA GLU A 367 1.30 -22.46 -19.81
C GLU A 367 0.86 -21.03 -19.48
N SER A 368 0.57 -20.22 -20.50
CA SER A 368 -0.05 -18.92 -20.26
C SER A 368 -1.53 -19.13 -19.90
N VAL A 369 -2.03 -18.29 -18.99
CA VAL A 369 -3.46 -18.22 -18.67
C VAL A 369 -3.94 -16.86 -19.09
N PHE A 370 -4.78 -16.83 -20.13
CA PHE A 370 -5.38 -15.58 -20.59
C PHE A 370 -6.40 -15.11 -19.55
N PRO A 371 -6.27 -13.91 -18.98
CA PRO A 371 -7.18 -13.47 -17.95
C PRO A 371 -8.54 -13.08 -18.56
N SER A 372 -9.63 -13.55 -17.94
CA SER A 372 -10.98 -13.09 -18.29
C SER A 372 -11.20 -11.64 -17.84
N LEU A 373 -12.18 -10.98 -18.47
CA LEU A 373 -12.65 -9.67 -18.00
C LEU A 373 -13.28 -9.82 -16.61
N ASP A 374 -13.03 -8.85 -15.74
CA ASP A 374 -13.73 -8.72 -14.46
C ASP A 374 -15.21 -8.33 -14.66
N ALA A 375 -15.97 -8.28 -13.56
CA ALA A 375 -17.40 -7.95 -13.57
C ALA A 375 -17.69 -6.55 -14.14
N GLU A 376 -16.69 -5.66 -14.14
CA GLU A 376 -16.72 -4.31 -14.69
C GLU A 376 -16.24 -4.23 -16.15
N GLY A 377 -15.87 -5.36 -16.75
CA GLY A 377 -15.43 -5.44 -18.15
C GLY A 377 -13.99 -4.97 -18.35
N LYS A 378 -13.10 -5.11 -17.36
CA LYS A 378 -11.67 -4.77 -17.45
C LYS A 378 -10.78 -6.00 -17.27
N TYR A 379 -9.61 -5.97 -17.90
CA TYR A 379 -8.59 -6.98 -17.65
C TYR A 379 -7.85 -6.71 -16.33
N PRO A 380 -7.49 -7.75 -15.57
CA PRO A 380 -6.79 -7.63 -14.28
C PRO A 380 -5.30 -7.30 -14.41
N LEU A 381 -4.74 -7.32 -15.63
CA LEU A 381 -3.35 -6.99 -15.90
C LEU A 381 -3.19 -5.58 -16.49
N PRO A 382 -2.04 -4.91 -16.25
CA PRO A 382 -1.75 -3.62 -16.88
C PRO A 382 -1.78 -3.69 -18.42
N PRO A 383 -2.20 -2.63 -19.13
CA PRO A 383 -2.30 -2.62 -20.59
C PRO A 383 -1.05 -3.11 -21.35
N ALA A 384 0.16 -2.76 -20.90
CA ALA A 384 1.41 -3.21 -21.51
C ALA A 384 1.59 -4.73 -21.40
N ALA A 385 1.26 -5.31 -20.24
CA ALA A 385 1.30 -6.75 -20.03
C ALA A 385 0.21 -7.46 -20.84
N MET A 386 -1.01 -6.92 -20.86
CA MET A 386 -2.10 -7.41 -21.71
C MET A 386 -1.73 -7.37 -23.20
N ARG A 387 -1.08 -6.30 -23.65
CA ARG A 387 -0.62 -6.17 -25.05
C ARG A 387 0.40 -7.24 -25.41
N MET A 388 1.32 -7.58 -24.49
CA MET A 388 2.29 -8.65 -24.71
C MET A 388 1.61 -10.03 -24.81
N LEU A 389 0.68 -10.32 -23.90
CA LEU A 389 -0.04 -11.59 -23.90
C LEU A 389 -0.94 -11.75 -25.14
N ALA A 390 -1.71 -10.72 -25.48
CA ALA A 390 -2.56 -10.71 -26.68
C ALA A 390 -1.73 -10.78 -27.98
N ALA A 391 -0.56 -10.16 -28.03
CA ALA A 391 0.34 -10.30 -29.19
C ALA A 391 0.89 -11.72 -29.32
N THR A 392 1.15 -12.40 -28.20
CA THR A 392 1.59 -13.80 -28.18
C THR A 392 0.48 -14.72 -28.68
N ASP A 393 -0.75 -14.54 -28.20
CA ASP A 393 -1.91 -15.27 -28.69
C ASP A 393 -2.14 -15.06 -30.20
N LEU A 394 -2.07 -13.80 -30.66
CA LEU A 394 -2.15 -13.47 -32.09
C LEU A 394 -1.02 -14.11 -32.91
N GLN A 395 0.15 -14.32 -32.32
CA GLN A 395 1.24 -15.04 -32.98
C GLN A 395 0.90 -16.53 -33.09
N MET A 396 0.34 -17.15 -32.04
CA MET A 396 -0.03 -18.58 -32.04
C MET A 396 -1.14 -18.88 -33.06
N ILE A 397 -2.16 -18.03 -33.13
CA ILE A 397 -3.27 -18.21 -34.09
C ILE A 397 -2.80 -18.04 -35.54
N THR A 398 -1.94 -17.06 -35.84
CA THR A 398 -1.53 -16.86 -37.24
C THR A 398 -0.66 -18.01 -37.73
N PHE A 399 0.12 -18.61 -36.84
CA PHE A 399 1.08 -19.66 -37.17
C PHE A 399 0.46 -21.05 -37.28
N ALA A 400 -0.40 -21.43 -36.33
CA ALA A 400 -0.92 -22.79 -36.21
C ALA A 400 -2.42 -22.86 -35.88
N ASN A 401 -3.17 -21.76 -35.98
CA ASN A 401 -4.53 -21.64 -35.45
C ASN A 401 -4.63 -22.03 -33.96
N ALA A 402 -3.50 -21.94 -33.25
CA ALA A 402 -3.40 -22.27 -31.83
C ALA A 402 -3.89 -21.11 -30.97
N VAL A 403 -3.97 -21.33 -29.66
CA VAL A 403 -4.68 -20.44 -28.74
C VAL A 403 -4.04 -20.42 -27.36
N GLU A 404 -3.85 -19.22 -26.82
CA GLU A 404 -3.61 -18.98 -25.40
C GLU A 404 -4.97 -19.00 -24.68
N ARG A 405 -5.14 -19.90 -23.70
CA ARG A 405 -6.46 -20.20 -23.13
C ARG A 405 -6.71 -19.48 -21.81
N THR A 406 -7.95 -19.09 -21.58
CA THR A 406 -8.46 -18.76 -20.25
C THR A 406 -8.49 -19.99 -19.35
N LEU A 407 -8.61 -19.77 -18.03
CA LEU A 407 -8.73 -20.89 -17.09
C LEU A 407 -9.98 -21.75 -17.38
N GLU A 408 -11.08 -21.12 -17.75
CA GLU A 408 -12.33 -21.78 -18.13
C GLU A 408 -12.15 -22.67 -19.38
N GLU A 409 -11.41 -22.17 -20.37
CA GLU A 409 -11.05 -22.94 -21.56
C GLU A 409 -10.07 -24.08 -21.24
N TRP A 410 -9.12 -23.88 -20.32
CA TRP A 410 -8.26 -24.95 -19.81
C TRP A 410 -9.07 -26.06 -19.14
N HIS A 411 -10.03 -25.72 -18.27
CA HIS A 411 -10.97 -26.69 -17.70
C HIS A 411 -11.76 -27.41 -18.78
N ALA A 412 -12.28 -26.68 -19.78
CA ALA A 412 -13.09 -27.26 -20.84
C ALA A 412 -12.30 -28.24 -21.72
N VAL A 413 -11.07 -27.89 -22.13
CA VAL A 413 -10.25 -28.75 -23.00
C VAL A 413 -9.77 -30.00 -22.26
N VAL A 414 -9.35 -29.85 -20.99
CA VAL A 414 -8.90 -30.97 -20.15
C VAL A 414 -10.04 -31.94 -19.86
N LYS A 415 -11.22 -31.42 -19.51
CA LYS A 415 -12.40 -32.23 -19.22
C LYS A 415 -12.98 -32.93 -20.45
N LYS A 416 -12.81 -32.34 -21.65
CA LYS A 416 -13.14 -33.00 -22.92
C LYS A 416 -12.24 -34.22 -23.19
N ALA A 417 -10.98 -34.19 -22.77
CA ALA A 417 -10.07 -35.32 -22.92
C ALA A 417 -10.39 -36.48 -21.96
N ASP A 418 -10.75 -36.17 -20.71
CA ASP A 418 -11.27 -37.15 -19.76
C ASP A 418 -12.15 -36.44 -18.71
N GLU A 419 -13.41 -36.87 -18.56
CA GLU A 419 -14.35 -36.26 -17.60
C GLU A 419 -13.89 -36.33 -16.14
N ARG A 420 -12.94 -37.22 -15.84
CA ARG A 420 -12.36 -37.41 -14.50
C ARG A 420 -11.25 -36.40 -14.20
N PHE A 421 -10.74 -35.68 -15.19
CA PHE A 421 -9.71 -34.67 -14.95
C PHE A 421 -10.30 -33.43 -14.33
N ASP A 422 -9.55 -32.87 -13.39
CA ASP A 422 -9.82 -31.60 -12.75
C ASP A 422 -8.57 -30.73 -12.80
N VAL A 423 -8.76 -29.43 -13.02
CA VAL A 423 -7.67 -28.46 -13.20
C VAL A 423 -7.53 -27.65 -11.93
N ARG A 424 -6.31 -27.47 -11.46
CA ARG A 424 -5.97 -26.67 -10.27
C ARG A 424 -4.84 -25.72 -10.62
N VAL A 425 -5.02 -24.42 -10.43
CA VAL A 425 -3.89 -23.50 -10.54
C VAL A 425 -3.06 -23.62 -9.27
N VAL A 426 -1.77 -23.90 -9.43
CA VAL A 426 -0.85 -24.13 -8.31
C VAL A 426 -0.07 -22.87 -7.97
N SER A 427 0.24 -22.06 -8.98
CA SER A 427 0.94 -20.79 -8.80
C SER A 427 0.68 -19.85 -9.97
N GLU A 428 0.37 -18.60 -9.63
CA GLU A 428 0.28 -17.49 -10.58
C GLU A 428 1.46 -16.54 -10.39
N ASN A 429 2.06 -16.08 -11.49
CA ASN A 429 3.04 -15.00 -11.44
C ASN A 429 2.61 -13.84 -12.35
N PRO A 430 2.16 -12.72 -11.77
CA PRO A 430 1.65 -11.57 -12.51
C PRO A 430 2.71 -10.89 -13.39
N ILE A 431 4.00 -11.20 -13.21
CA ILE A 431 5.11 -10.66 -14.01
C ILE A 431 5.43 -11.57 -15.19
N SER A 432 5.33 -12.89 -15.02
CA SER A 432 5.75 -13.85 -16.06
C SER A 432 4.69 -14.11 -17.13
N LEU A 433 3.44 -13.66 -16.90
CA LEU A 433 2.25 -13.93 -17.73
C LEU A 433 1.94 -15.43 -17.92
N ARG A 434 2.63 -16.29 -17.16
CA ARG A 434 2.54 -17.75 -17.20
C ARG A 434 2.24 -18.28 -15.81
N SER A 435 1.56 -19.41 -15.77
CA SER A 435 1.11 -20.05 -14.54
C SER A 435 1.45 -21.53 -14.53
N ILE A 436 1.57 -22.08 -13.32
CA ILE A 436 1.68 -23.53 -13.12
C ILE A 436 0.28 -24.06 -12.88
N ILE A 437 -0.18 -24.93 -13.78
CA ILE A 437 -1.49 -25.57 -13.76
C ILE A 437 -1.27 -27.05 -13.49
N GLU A 438 -1.93 -27.61 -12.48
CA GLU A 438 -1.91 -29.03 -12.18
C GLU A 438 -3.22 -29.68 -12.56
N VAL A 439 -3.15 -30.74 -13.36
CA VAL A 439 -4.29 -31.60 -13.69
C VAL A 439 -4.23 -32.85 -12.82
N VAL A 440 -5.31 -33.10 -12.08
CA VAL A 440 -5.45 -34.24 -11.17
C VAL A 440 -6.69 -35.07 -11.52
N MET A 441 -6.72 -36.31 -11.05
CA MET A 441 -7.90 -37.17 -11.13
C MET A 441 -8.91 -36.82 -10.02
N GLY A 442 -10.09 -36.34 -10.39
CA GLY A 442 -11.23 -36.17 -9.49
C GLY A 442 -11.76 -37.52 -9.00
N LEU A 443 -11.78 -37.73 -7.67
CA LEU A 443 -12.38 -38.92 -7.07
C LEU A 443 -13.91 -38.81 -7.20
N LYS A 444 -14.54 -39.84 -7.78
CA LYS A 444 -16.00 -39.94 -7.98
C LYS A 444 -16.80 -40.23 -6.68
N ASP A 445 -16.15 -40.18 -5.52
CA ASP A 445 -16.76 -40.52 -4.22
C ASP A 445 -16.39 -39.50 -3.14
N ASP A 446 -17.32 -38.58 -2.93
CA ASP A 446 -17.10 -37.28 -2.31
C ASP A 446 -17.26 -37.31 -0.77
N SER A 447 -16.49 -38.19 -0.12
CA SER A 447 -16.37 -38.25 1.34
C SER A 447 -15.04 -37.65 1.83
N THR A 448 -14.00 -37.72 1.00
CA THR A 448 -12.67 -37.17 1.30
C THR A 448 -12.51 -35.73 0.81
N GLY A 449 -13.21 -35.34 -0.27
CA GLY A 449 -13.35 -33.94 -0.69
C GLY A 449 -14.04 -33.10 0.40
N LYS A 450 -15.13 -33.61 0.96
CA LYS A 450 -15.83 -33.03 2.13
C LYS A 450 -15.05 -33.07 3.44
N GLN A 451 -14.00 -33.89 3.56
CA GLN A 451 -13.11 -33.90 4.73
C GLN A 451 -11.91 -32.96 4.53
N LEU A 452 -11.36 -32.85 3.32
CA LEU A 452 -10.34 -31.85 3.00
C LEU A 452 -10.91 -30.43 2.96
N GLU A 453 -12.11 -30.21 2.41
CA GLU A 453 -12.87 -28.94 2.53
C GLU A 453 -13.12 -28.56 4.00
N LYS A 454 -13.31 -29.55 4.88
CA LYS A 454 -13.49 -29.36 6.33
C LYS A 454 -12.21 -29.08 7.10
N VAL A 455 -11.04 -29.42 6.55
CA VAL A 455 -9.74 -29.24 7.22
C VAL A 455 -9.03 -27.98 6.69
N THR A 456 -9.32 -27.52 5.47
CA THR A 456 -8.78 -26.28 4.89
C THR A 456 -9.77 -25.11 4.81
N GLY A 457 -11.01 -25.27 5.31
CA GLY A 457 -11.98 -24.17 5.37
C GLY A 457 -12.45 -23.66 4.01
N GLY A 458 -12.53 -24.53 3.00
CA GLY A 458 -13.31 -24.29 1.77
C GLY A 458 -12.94 -23.04 0.95
N LEU A 459 -11.69 -22.57 1.01
CA LEU A 459 -11.27 -21.37 0.28
C LEU A 459 -10.06 -21.72 -0.61
N HIS A 460 -10.34 -21.97 -1.91
CA HIS A 460 -9.32 -22.06 -2.97
C HIS A 460 -8.56 -20.73 -3.06
N HIS A 461 -7.23 -20.75 -3.19
CA HIS A 461 -6.41 -19.52 -3.24
C HIS A 461 -6.82 -18.54 -4.37
N ASP A 462 -7.38 -19.03 -5.47
CA ASP A 462 -7.85 -18.22 -6.61
C ASP A 462 -9.25 -17.63 -6.37
N GLN A 463 -10.18 -18.42 -5.81
CA GLN A 463 -11.50 -17.93 -5.38
C GLN A 463 -11.34 -16.90 -4.25
N LEU A 464 -10.41 -17.12 -3.33
CA LEU A 464 -10.00 -16.18 -2.28
C LEU A 464 -9.56 -14.84 -2.85
N ALA A 465 -8.73 -14.84 -3.91
CA ALA A 465 -8.22 -13.62 -4.52
C ALA A 465 -9.32 -12.89 -5.31
N VAL A 466 -10.15 -13.61 -6.07
CA VAL A 466 -11.30 -13.04 -6.80
C VAL A 466 -12.35 -12.48 -5.84
N ASP A 467 -12.72 -13.25 -4.81
CA ASP A 467 -13.64 -12.80 -3.77
C ASP A 467 -13.04 -11.64 -2.96
N ALA A 468 -11.72 -11.64 -2.72
CA ALA A 468 -11.02 -10.52 -2.10
C ALA A 468 -11.09 -9.25 -2.93
N ILE A 469 -10.86 -9.33 -4.25
CA ILE A 469 -10.94 -8.20 -5.18
C ILE A 469 -12.38 -7.69 -5.25
N GLN A 470 -13.36 -8.57 -5.41
CA GLN A 470 -14.79 -8.22 -5.45
C GLN A 470 -15.26 -7.59 -4.13
N ALA A 471 -14.86 -8.15 -2.98
CA ALA A 471 -15.21 -7.61 -1.68
C ALA A 471 -14.52 -6.26 -1.43
N THR A 472 -13.26 -6.09 -1.86
CA THR A 472 -12.54 -4.80 -1.77
C THR A 472 -13.23 -3.74 -2.63
N ALA A 473 -13.62 -4.08 -3.86
CA ALA A 473 -14.37 -3.20 -4.75
C ALA A 473 -15.75 -2.85 -4.19
N LYS A 474 -16.48 -3.83 -3.65
CA LYS A 474 -17.77 -3.63 -2.97
C LYS A 474 -17.61 -2.70 -1.76
N GLU A 475 -16.60 -2.92 -0.91
CA GLU A 475 -16.34 -2.08 0.26
C GLU A 475 -16.01 -0.63 -0.12
N HIS A 476 -15.20 -0.43 -1.17
CA HIS A 476 -14.86 0.89 -1.70
C HIS A 476 -16.06 1.61 -2.32
N ASN A 477 -17.02 0.87 -2.88
CA ASN A 477 -18.22 1.42 -3.51
C ASN A 477 -19.40 1.63 -2.53
N LEU A 478 -19.27 1.26 -1.25
CA LEU A 478 -20.33 1.46 -0.26
C LEU A 478 -20.58 2.95 -0.02
N THR A 479 -21.84 3.37 -0.15
CA THR A 479 -22.24 4.70 0.34
C THR A 479 -22.41 4.70 1.86
N LEU A 480 -22.26 5.87 2.49
CA LEU A 480 -22.43 6.03 3.95
C LEU A 480 -23.76 5.45 4.46
N TRP A 481 -24.86 5.73 3.76
CA TRP A 481 -26.19 5.22 4.14
C TRP A 481 -26.34 3.70 3.99
N GLN A 482 -25.73 3.11 2.96
CA GLN A 482 -25.70 1.65 2.81
C GLN A 482 -24.87 1.00 3.92
N ALA A 483 -23.71 1.57 4.24
CA ALA A 483 -22.85 1.09 5.31
C ALA A 483 -23.54 1.13 6.69
N ILE A 484 -24.24 2.23 7.02
CA ILE A 484 -25.01 2.35 8.28
C ILE A 484 -26.11 1.28 8.37
N ARG A 485 -26.80 0.98 7.27
CA ARG A 485 -27.86 -0.04 7.25
C ARG A 485 -27.32 -1.46 7.35
N LEU A 486 -26.16 -1.73 6.76
CA LEU A 486 -25.54 -3.06 6.73
C LEU A 486 -24.81 -3.40 8.05
N TYR A 487 -24.14 -2.41 8.65
CA TYR A 487 -23.30 -2.58 9.85
C TYR A 487 -23.80 -1.84 11.12
N PRO A 488 -25.11 -1.79 11.46
CA PRO A 488 -25.58 -1.03 12.62
C PRO A 488 -25.11 -1.65 13.95
N LYS A 489 -24.90 -2.98 13.99
CA LYS A 489 -24.37 -3.64 15.19
C LYS A 489 -22.88 -3.32 15.38
N ALA A 490 -22.09 -3.29 14.30
CA ALA A 490 -20.70 -2.87 14.36
C ALA A 490 -20.56 -1.43 14.86
N ILE A 491 -21.38 -0.50 14.35
CA ILE A 491 -21.47 0.88 14.84
C ILE A 491 -21.81 0.91 16.33
N GLY A 492 -22.83 0.15 16.76
CA GLY A 492 -23.24 0.07 18.15
C GLY A 492 -22.13 -0.42 19.09
N TRP A 493 -21.42 -1.50 18.71
CA TRP A 493 -20.29 -2.01 19.49
C TRP A 493 -19.10 -1.05 19.49
N SER A 494 -18.79 -0.42 18.35
CA SER A 494 -17.72 0.57 18.26
C SER A 494 -17.99 1.78 19.16
N ILE A 495 -19.21 2.32 19.14
CA ILE A 495 -19.64 3.41 20.01
C ILE A 495 -19.53 2.97 21.47
N PHE A 496 -20.07 1.80 21.81
CA PHE A 496 -20.05 1.29 23.18
C PHE A 496 -18.62 1.12 23.72
N LEU A 497 -17.71 0.49 22.98
CA LEU A 497 -16.32 0.34 23.43
C LEU A 497 -15.61 1.69 23.55
N SER A 498 -15.88 2.63 22.64
CA SER A 498 -15.31 3.98 22.70
C SER A 498 -15.74 4.76 23.94
N THR A 499 -16.90 4.44 24.54
CA THR A 499 -17.34 5.10 25.79
C THR A 499 -16.39 4.85 26.97
N ALA A 500 -15.46 3.89 26.90
CA ALA A 500 -14.43 3.76 27.90
C ALA A 500 -13.52 5.01 28.00
N ILE A 501 -13.40 5.78 26.92
CA ILE A 501 -12.66 7.03 26.86
C ILE A 501 -13.36 8.16 27.65
N ILE A 502 -14.66 8.02 27.95
CA ILE A 502 -15.36 8.96 28.84
C ILE A 502 -14.69 9.02 30.21
N MET A 503 -14.15 7.90 30.71
CA MET A 503 -13.47 7.85 32.00
C MET A 503 -12.18 8.67 31.99
N GLU A 504 -11.40 8.56 30.92
CA GLU A 504 -10.16 9.31 30.72
C GLU A 504 -10.46 10.81 30.61
N GLY A 505 -11.42 11.20 29.75
CA GLY A 505 -11.83 12.60 29.62
C GLY A 505 -12.41 13.18 30.92
N TYR A 506 -13.09 12.35 31.72
CA TYR A 506 -13.58 12.73 33.05
C TYR A 506 -12.41 13.05 33.98
N ASP A 507 -11.43 12.15 34.08
CA ASP A 507 -10.37 12.26 35.08
C ASP A 507 -9.35 13.37 34.75
N VAL A 508 -8.92 13.47 33.49
CA VAL A 508 -7.95 14.50 33.05
C VAL A 508 -8.42 15.90 33.40
N VAL A 509 -9.72 16.19 33.21
CA VAL A 509 -10.30 17.48 33.60
C VAL A 509 -10.64 17.53 35.08
N LEU A 510 -11.05 16.42 35.70
CA LEU A 510 -11.32 16.38 37.14
C LEU A 510 -10.12 16.88 37.95
N MET A 511 -8.92 16.37 37.67
CA MET A 511 -7.70 16.78 38.38
C MET A 511 -7.37 18.27 38.13
N GLN A 512 -7.48 18.72 36.88
CA GLN A 512 -7.19 20.11 36.51
C GLN A 512 -8.21 21.10 37.11
N SER A 513 -9.49 20.70 37.19
CA SER A 513 -10.56 21.46 37.83
C SER A 513 -10.46 21.44 39.37
N PHE A 514 -9.88 20.40 39.97
CA PHE A 514 -9.64 20.34 41.42
C PHE A 514 -8.68 21.43 41.90
N TYR A 515 -7.76 21.89 41.05
CA TYR A 515 -6.91 23.05 41.36
C TYR A 515 -7.72 24.33 41.57
N ALA A 516 -8.90 24.45 40.96
CA ALA A 516 -9.83 25.55 41.15
C ALA A 516 -10.87 25.30 42.25
N PHE A 517 -10.91 24.10 42.83
CA PHE A 517 -11.95 23.67 43.77
C PHE A 517 -11.53 23.97 45.23
N PRO A 518 -12.30 24.79 45.99
CA PRO A 518 -11.87 25.29 47.29
C PRO A 518 -11.54 24.21 48.32
N GLU A 519 -12.40 23.20 48.50
CA GLU A 519 -12.18 22.19 49.54
C GLU A 519 -11.01 21.24 49.23
N PHE A 520 -10.71 21.05 47.95
CA PHE A 520 -9.54 20.28 47.54
C PHE A 520 -8.25 21.06 47.81
N ALA A 521 -8.24 22.35 47.48
CA ALA A 521 -7.14 23.25 47.79
C ALA A 521 -6.93 23.43 49.31
N ASN A 522 -7.99 23.46 50.11
CA ASN A 522 -7.88 23.50 51.58
C ASN A 522 -7.23 22.24 52.15
N ARG A 523 -7.50 21.07 51.56
CA ARG A 523 -7.00 19.78 52.05
C ARG A 523 -5.55 19.51 51.66
N TYR A 524 -5.19 19.81 50.42
CA TYR A 524 -3.91 19.43 49.81
C TYR A 524 -3.02 20.63 49.45
N GLY A 525 -3.55 21.85 49.47
CA GLY A 525 -2.79 23.07 49.15
C GLY A 525 -2.13 23.71 50.36
N HIS A 526 -1.32 24.72 50.08
CA HIS A 526 -0.74 25.62 51.08
C HIS A 526 -1.34 27.02 50.96
N LYS A 527 -1.35 27.76 52.06
CA LYS A 527 -1.87 29.13 52.10
C LYS A 527 -0.89 30.08 51.39
N THR A 528 -1.37 30.81 50.38
CA THR A 528 -0.58 31.79 49.62
C THR A 528 -0.51 33.15 50.34
N SER A 529 0.34 34.04 49.84
CA SER A 529 0.52 35.41 50.37
C SER A 529 -0.76 36.24 50.38
N ASP A 530 -1.70 35.94 49.48
CA ASP A 530 -3.00 36.64 49.34
C ASP A 530 -4.09 36.03 50.24
N GLY A 531 -3.76 34.98 51.01
CA GLY A 531 -4.67 34.34 51.97
C GLY A 531 -5.54 33.21 51.42
N ASP A 532 -5.48 32.92 50.12
CA ASP A 532 -6.16 31.80 49.46
C ASP A 532 -5.33 30.49 49.59
N TYR A 533 -5.97 29.33 49.44
CA TYR A 533 -5.27 28.04 49.41
C TYR A 533 -5.00 27.63 47.96
N GLN A 534 -3.75 27.27 47.66
CA GLN A 534 -3.35 26.83 46.33
C GLN A 534 -2.39 25.64 46.44
N ILE A 535 -2.50 24.72 45.48
CA ILE A 535 -1.52 23.65 45.32
C ILE A 535 -0.32 24.24 44.57
N THR A 536 0.90 23.90 45.00
CA THR A 536 2.12 24.44 44.39
C THR A 536 2.25 23.95 42.94
N ALA A 537 2.80 24.79 42.06
CA ALA A 537 2.98 24.46 40.65
C ALA A 537 3.74 23.13 40.40
N PRO A 538 4.77 22.73 41.18
CA PRO A 538 5.39 21.41 41.05
C PRO A 538 4.43 20.24 41.28
N TRP A 539 3.58 20.32 42.31
CA TRP A 539 2.56 19.29 42.58
C TRP A 539 1.42 19.29 41.57
N GLN A 540 0.99 20.47 41.08
CA GLN A 540 0.03 20.56 39.98
C GLN A 540 0.60 19.92 38.69
N SER A 541 1.90 20.12 38.44
CA SER A 541 2.58 19.51 37.29
C SER A 541 2.76 18.01 37.49
N GLY A 542 3.13 17.56 38.69
CA GLY A 542 3.23 16.15 39.07
C GLY A 542 1.93 15.42 38.79
N LEU A 543 0.84 15.84 39.44
CA LEU A 543 -0.45 15.15 39.36
C LEU A 543 -0.97 15.06 37.92
N SER A 544 -0.84 16.14 37.14
CA SER A 544 -1.22 16.15 35.73
C SER A 544 -0.30 15.29 34.85
N ASN A 545 1.00 15.22 35.15
CA ASN A 545 1.97 14.46 34.37
C ASN A 545 2.01 12.97 34.75
N GLY A 546 1.65 12.62 35.98
CA GLY A 546 1.59 11.25 36.47
C GLY A 546 0.69 10.40 35.57
N ALA A 547 -0.51 10.89 35.27
CA ALA A 547 -1.42 10.28 34.31
C ALA A 547 -0.77 10.06 32.93
N ASN A 548 -0.17 11.11 32.34
CA ASN A 548 0.49 11.02 31.03
C ASN A 548 1.64 10.00 30.99
N VAL A 549 2.44 9.89 32.06
CA VAL A 549 3.51 8.89 32.18
C VAL A 549 2.92 7.48 32.24
N GLY A 550 1.87 7.28 33.04
CA GLY A 550 1.13 6.03 33.09
C GLY A 550 0.58 5.63 31.72
N GLU A 551 0.02 6.59 30.98
CA GLU A 551 -0.52 6.35 29.64
C GLU A 551 0.55 5.90 28.65
N ILE A 552 1.76 6.50 28.67
CA ILE A 552 2.88 6.06 27.82
C ILE A 552 3.18 4.58 28.07
N LEU A 553 3.24 4.16 29.35
CA LEU A 553 3.44 2.75 29.70
C LEU A 553 2.27 1.88 29.22
N GLY A 554 1.04 2.36 29.39
CA GLY A 554 -0.18 1.72 28.90
C GLY A 554 -0.18 1.50 27.39
N LEU A 555 0.28 2.48 26.61
CA LEU A 555 0.37 2.40 25.14
C LEU A 555 1.34 1.31 24.69
N PHE A 556 2.52 1.21 25.32
CA PHE A 556 3.47 0.14 25.02
C PHE A 556 2.93 -1.24 25.42
N ILE A 557 2.29 -1.35 26.58
CA ILE A 557 1.63 -2.59 27.02
C ILE A 557 0.54 -2.99 26.02
N ASN A 558 -0.29 -2.04 25.58
CA ASN A 558 -1.37 -2.31 24.63
C ASN A 558 -0.84 -2.87 23.31
N GLY A 559 0.24 -2.28 22.76
CA GLY A 559 0.83 -2.74 21.50
C GLY A 559 1.25 -4.22 21.52
N ILE A 560 1.61 -4.76 22.69
CA ILE A 560 2.02 -6.17 22.84
C ILE A 560 0.82 -7.06 23.22
N VAL A 561 0.02 -6.61 24.19
CA VAL A 561 -1.03 -7.43 24.80
C VAL A 561 -2.23 -7.57 23.87
N SER A 562 -2.67 -6.50 23.20
CA SER A 562 -3.81 -6.56 22.28
C SER A 562 -3.55 -7.47 21.09
N GLU A 563 -2.36 -7.41 20.50
CA GLU A 563 -1.96 -8.31 19.41
C GLU A 563 -1.91 -9.78 19.86
N ARG A 564 -1.53 -10.04 21.11
CA ARG A 564 -1.39 -11.42 21.63
C ARG A 564 -2.70 -12.05 22.09
N TYR A 565 -3.54 -11.31 22.81
CA TYR A 565 -4.71 -11.84 23.51
C TYR A 565 -6.06 -11.32 23.01
N GLY A 566 -6.07 -10.34 22.10
CA GLY A 566 -7.28 -9.77 21.52
C GLY A 566 -7.78 -8.53 22.26
N TYR A 567 -8.75 -7.82 21.65
CA TYR A 567 -9.23 -6.54 22.14
C TYR A 567 -10.09 -6.70 23.40
N ARG A 568 -10.96 -7.73 23.43
CA ARG A 568 -11.90 -7.91 24.55
C ARG A 568 -11.20 -8.25 25.85
N PHE A 569 -10.28 -9.21 25.81
CA PHE A 569 -9.54 -9.63 26.99
C PHE A 569 -8.71 -8.49 27.56
N THR A 570 -7.97 -7.80 26.69
CA THR A 570 -7.15 -6.64 27.06
C THR A 570 -8.01 -5.54 27.70
N MET A 571 -9.18 -5.25 27.13
CA MET A 571 -10.09 -4.24 27.68
C MET A 571 -10.65 -4.62 29.06
N ILE A 572 -11.09 -5.88 29.26
CA ILE A 572 -11.63 -6.35 30.54
C ILE A 572 -10.56 -6.30 31.64
N VAL A 573 -9.34 -6.75 31.34
CA VAL A 573 -8.22 -6.70 32.29
C VAL A 573 -7.90 -5.26 32.67
N SER A 574 -7.84 -4.36 31.69
CA SER A 574 -7.57 -2.94 31.95
C SER A 574 -8.69 -2.25 32.74
N LEU A 575 -9.97 -2.56 32.46
CA LEU A 575 -11.11 -2.04 33.25
C LEU A 575 -11.10 -2.57 34.69
N THR A 576 -10.71 -3.83 34.88
CA THR A 576 -10.57 -4.44 36.22
C THR A 576 -9.42 -3.80 36.97
N ALA A 577 -8.28 -3.57 36.31
CA ALA A 577 -7.14 -2.87 36.88
C ALA A 577 -7.51 -1.43 37.27
N LEU A 578 -8.18 -0.68 36.38
CA LEU A 578 -8.67 0.67 36.67
C LEU A 578 -9.60 0.67 37.90
N THR A 579 -10.53 -0.28 37.99
CA THR A 579 -11.44 -0.42 39.15
C THR A 579 -10.66 -0.56 40.46
N CYS A 580 -9.54 -1.31 40.45
CA CYS A 580 -8.67 -1.48 41.60
C CYS A 580 -7.87 -0.20 41.89
N PHE A 581 -7.36 0.48 40.87
CA PHE A 581 -6.53 1.67 41.03
C PHE A 581 -7.31 2.88 41.54
N ILE A 582 -8.59 3.04 41.21
CA ILE A 582 -9.47 4.12 41.72
C ILE A 582 -9.56 4.12 43.27
N PHE A 583 -9.34 2.99 43.95
CA PHE A 583 -9.28 2.94 45.41
C PHE A 583 -8.17 3.84 45.97
N ILE A 584 -7.05 3.99 45.26
CA ILE A 584 -5.89 4.75 45.70
C ILE A 584 -6.24 6.24 45.84
N PRO A 585 -6.68 6.97 44.80
CA PRO A 585 -7.04 8.39 44.92
C PRO A 585 -8.26 8.60 45.84
N PHE A 586 -9.22 7.67 45.89
CA PHE A 586 -10.37 7.79 46.79
C PHE A 586 -9.99 7.74 48.29
N PHE A 587 -9.02 6.90 48.66
CA PHE A 587 -8.53 6.77 50.04
C PHE A 587 -7.26 7.58 50.31
N ALA A 588 -6.77 8.35 49.34
CA ALA A 588 -5.55 9.14 49.49
C ALA A 588 -5.64 10.09 50.70
N SER A 589 -4.63 10.04 51.56
CA SER A 589 -4.51 10.90 52.73
C SER A 589 -3.56 12.08 52.53
N ASN A 590 -2.71 12.01 51.51
CA ASN A 590 -1.68 12.98 51.14
C ASN A 590 -1.53 13.04 49.60
N ILE A 591 -0.79 14.04 49.10
CA ILE A 591 -0.65 14.27 47.65
C ILE A 591 0.21 13.18 47.00
N GLU A 592 1.19 12.64 47.72
CA GLU A 592 2.06 11.58 47.22
C GLU A 592 1.26 10.31 46.87
N THR A 593 0.27 9.95 47.68
CA THR A 593 -0.62 8.82 47.40
C THR A 593 -1.51 9.10 46.20
N LEU A 594 -1.94 10.36 46.04
CA LEU A 594 -2.73 10.79 44.90
C LEU A 594 -1.94 10.67 43.60
N GLU A 595 -0.68 11.14 43.59
CA GLU A 595 0.25 11.01 42.46
C GLU A 595 0.45 9.56 42.03
N VAL A 596 0.68 8.65 42.97
CA VAL A 596 0.81 7.22 42.68
C VAL A 596 -0.48 6.65 42.09
N GLY A 597 -1.63 7.11 42.58
CA GLY A 597 -2.94 6.79 42.02
C GLY A 597 -3.03 7.20 40.55
N GLU A 598 -2.71 8.45 40.24
CA GLU A 598 -2.75 9.00 38.87
C GLU A 598 -1.84 8.23 37.91
N ILE A 599 -0.60 7.92 38.31
CA ILE A 599 0.33 7.13 37.48
C ILE A 599 -0.24 5.74 37.18
N LEU A 600 -0.83 5.08 38.18
CA LEU A 600 -1.39 3.73 38.00
C LEU A 600 -2.67 3.73 37.17
N MET A 601 -3.55 4.72 37.34
CA MET A 601 -4.76 4.88 36.53
C MET A 601 -4.45 5.25 35.08
N GLY A 602 -3.36 5.99 34.84
CA GLY A 602 -2.84 6.31 33.51
C GLY A 602 -2.57 5.06 32.65
N ILE A 603 -2.14 3.94 33.25
CA ILE A 603 -1.83 2.71 32.50
C ILE A 603 -3.07 2.17 31.77
N PRO A 604 -4.21 1.88 32.44
CA PRO A 604 -5.46 1.55 31.77
C PRO A 604 -5.91 2.59 30.73
N TRP A 605 -5.80 3.89 31.02
CA TRP A 605 -6.24 4.94 30.08
C TRP A 605 -5.43 4.91 28.78
N GLY A 606 -4.10 4.79 28.86
CA GLY A 606 -3.26 4.65 27.67
C GLY A 606 -3.61 3.43 26.82
N ILE A 607 -4.05 2.34 27.45
CA ILE A 607 -4.57 1.16 26.73
C ILE A 607 -5.87 1.53 25.99
N PHE A 608 -6.80 2.21 26.64
CA PHE A 608 -8.10 2.56 26.06
C PHE A 608 -7.97 3.47 24.83
N GLN A 609 -7.08 4.48 24.89
CA GLN A 609 -6.84 5.46 23.82
C GLN A 609 -6.63 4.80 22.44
N THR A 610 -5.82 3.75 22.41
CA THR A 610 -5.44 3.08 21.15
C THR A 610 -6.27 1.83 20.89
N LEU A 611 -6.71 1.12 21.93
CA LEU A 611 -7.49 -0.10 21.77
C LEU A 611 -8.87 0.18 21.16
N THR A 612 -9.55 1.25 21.61
CA THR A 612 -10.89 1.60 21.13
C THR A 612 -10.89 2.07 19.67
N THR A 613 -9.91 2.90 19.29
CA THR A 613 -9.71 3.38 17.92
C THR A 613 -9.31 2.27 16.97
N ALA A 614 -8.39 1.37 17.39
CA ALA A 614 -8.00 0.22 16.60
C ALA A 614 -9.17 -0.76 16.41
N TYR A 615 -9.92 -1.08 17.46
CA TYR A 615 -11.12 -1.93 17.36
C TYR A 615 -12.15 -1.34 16.39
N ALA A 616 -12.45 -0.04 16.49
CA ALA A 616 -13.36 0.65 15.56
C ALA A 616 -12.91 0.54 14.09
N SER A 617 -11.60 0.62 13.85
CA SER A 617 -11.04 0.50 12.50
C SER A 617 -11.09 -0.93 11.93
N GLU A 618 -11.10 -1.95 12.79
CA GLU A 618 -11.13 -3.35 12.38
C GLU A 618 -12.55 -3.91 12.26
N VAL A 619 -13.51 -3.46 13.07
CA VAL A 619 -14.89 -3.96 12.98
C VAL A 619 -15.77 -3.24 11.97
N CYS A 620 -15.35 -2.07 11.49
CA CYS A 620 -16.15 -1.21 10.62
C CYS A 620 -15.52 -1.01 9.22
N PRO A 621 -16.36 -0.89 8.18
CA PRO A 621 -15.89 -0.68 6.82
C PRO A 621 -15.23 0.70 6.65
N VAL A 622 -14.34 0.83 5.67
CA VAL A 622 -13.51 2.02 5.41
C VAL A 622 -14.29 3.35 5.48
N VAL A 623 -15.48 3.40 4.89
CA VAL A 623 -16.34 4.60 4.80
C VAL A 623 -16.84 5.09 6.18
N LEU A 624 -16.99 4.18 7.14
CA LEU A 624 -17.43 4.52 8.50
C LEU A 624 -16.27 4.86 9.44
N ARG A 625 -15.04 4.46 9.11
CA ARG A 625 -13.88 4.60 10.00
C ARG A 625 -13.66 6.04 10.42
N GLY A 626 -13.69 7.00 9.49
CA GLY A 626 -13.48 8.42 9.79
C GLY A 626 -14.48 9.00 10.78
N TYR A 627 -15.74 8.55 10.79
CA TYR A 627 -16.76 9.03 11.74
C TYR A 627 -16.63 8.36 13.11
N LEU A 628 -16.31 7.07 13.12
CA LEU A 628 -16.21 6.29 14.36
C LEU A 628 -14.90 6.56 15.11
N THR A 629 -13.79 6.82 14.40
CA THR A 629 -12.54 7.24 15.05
C THR A 629 -12.66 8.64 15.63
N THR A 630 -13.39 9.54 14.97
CA THR A 630 -13.64 10.90 15.47
C THR A 630 -14.68 10.96 16.59
N TYR A 631 -15.54 9.94 16.73
CA TYR A 631 -16.44 9.79 17.88
C TYR A 631 -15.69 9.67 19.22
N VAL A 632 -14.42 9.25 19.20
CA VAL A 632 -13.57 9.24 20.40
C VAL A 632 -13.44 10.64 21.01
N ASN A 633 -13.40 11.69 20.18
CA ASN A 633 -13.37 13.06 20.68
C ASN A 633 -14.69 13.47 21.36
N VAL A 634 -15.84 12.93 20.89
CA VAL A 634 -17.13 13.10 21.60
C VAL A 634 -17.09 12.46 22.99
N CYS A 635 -16.49 11.27 23.12
CA CYS A 635 -16.37 10.58 24.40
C CYS A 635 -15.55 11.40 25.40
N TRP A 636 -14.45 12.00 24.95
CA TRP A 636 -13.68 12.96 25.74
C TRP A 636 -14.55 14.12 26.21
N GLY A 637 -15.24 14.82 25.30
CA GLY A 637 -16.10 15.95 25.65
C GLY A 637 -17.23 15.58 26.64
N ILE A 638 -17.84 14.40 26.51
CA ILE A 638 -18.84 13.89 27.46
C ILE A 638 -18.22 13.71 28.85
N GLY A 639 -17.03 13.08 28.94
CA GLY A 639 -16.33 12.89 30.21
C GLY A 639 -16.04 14.22 30.90
N GLN A 640 -15.48 15.17 30.17
CA GLN A 640 -15.14 16.51 30.67
C GLN A 640 -16.38 17.28 31.14
N LEU A 641 -17.48 17.21 30.38
CA LEU A 641 -18.75 17.83 30.75
C LEU A 641 -19.33 17.23 32.04
N ILE A 642 -19.28 15.91 32.20
CA ILE A 642 -19.74 15.24 33.42
C ILE A 642 -18.86 15.63 34.61
N ALA A 643 -17.53 15.68 34.44
CA ALA A 643 -16.61 16.12 35.49
C ALA A 643 -16.90 17.54 35.97
N ALA A 644 -17.01 18.49 35.03
CA ALA A 644 -17.35 19.87 35.32
C ALA A 644 -18.73 19.99 36.01
N GLY A 645 -19.73 19.24 35.54
CA GLY A 645 -21.08 19.23 36.12
C GLY A 645 -21.14 18.67 37.53
N VAL A 646 -20.42 17.58 37.81
CA VAL A 646 -20.32 16.97 39.14
C VAL A 646 -19.67 17.95 40.13
N LEU A 647 -18.52 18.53 39.76
CA LEU A 647 -17.83 19.50 40.61
C LEU A 647 -18.70 20.74 40.84
N ARG A 648 -19.38 21.24 39.81
CA ARG A 648 -20.31 22.36 39.92
C ARG A 648 -21.44 22.09 40.92
N GLY A 649 -22.00 20.88 40.90
CA GLY A 649 -23.06 20.44 41.82
C GLY A 649 -22.59 20.26 43.27
N LEU A 650 -21.31 19.94 43.47
CA LEU A 650 -20.71 19.74 44.79
C LEU A 650 -20.09 21.01 45.40
N LEU A 651 -20.03 22.13 44.68
CA LEU A 651 -19.43 23.38 45.16
C LEU A 651 -19.99 23.90 46.49
N ASN A 652 -21.28 23.68 46.77
CA ASN A 652 -21.92 24.15 48.00
C ASN A 652 -21.66 23.23 49.21
N ARG A 653 -20.92 22.15 49.01
CA ARG A 653 -20.63 21.14 50.03
C ARG A 653 -19.24 21.37 50.61
N SER A 654 -19.15 21.50 51.93
CA SER A 654 -17.91 21.86 52.65
C SER A 654 -17.26 20.72 53.42
N ASP A 655 -17.72 19.48 53.24
CA ASP A 655 -17.13 18.31 53.91
C ASP A 655 -16.17 17.56 52.97
N GLN A 656 -15.46 16.57 53.52
CA GLN A 656 -14.52 15.74 52.75
C GLN A 656 -15.14 15.01 51.56
N TRP A 657 -16.47 14.89 51.52
CA TRP A 657 -17.18 14.25 50.41
C TRP A 657 -17.24 15.13 49.16
N ALA A 658 -16.99 16.44 49.30
CA ALA A 658 -16.94 17.37 48.16
C ALA A 658 -15.89 16.98 47.10
N TYR A 659 -14.73 16.43 47.51
CA TYR A 659 -13.71 15.95 46.59
C TYR A 659 -13.61 14.42 46.48
N ARG A 660 -14.19 13.64 47.42
CA ARG A 660 -14.21 12.17 47.34
C ARG A 660 -15.32 11.61 46.46
N ILE A 661 -16.49 12.25 46.40
CA ILE A 661 -17.60 11.81 45.53
C ILE A 661 -17.19 11.78 44.05
N PRO A 662 -16.48 12.80 43.50
CA PRO A 662 -16.01 12.74 42.12
C PRO A 662 -15.13 11.53 41.82
N PHE A 663 -14.18 11.18 42.70
CA PHE A 663 -13.39 9.94 42.55
C PHE A 663 -14.28 8.69 42.65
N ALA A 664 -15.24 8.65 43.57
CA ALA A 664 -16.15 7.51 43.71
C ALA A 664 -17.05 7.28 42.48
N LEU A 665 -17.46 8.36 41.81
CA LEU A 665 -18.28 8.27 40.60
C LEU A 665 -17.55 7.57 39.45
N GLN A 666 -16.21 7.50 39.47
CA GLN A 666 -15.46 6.75 38.46
C GLN A 666 -15.81 5.24 38.45
N TRP A 667 -16.22 4.66 39.58
CA TRP A 667 -16.61 3.25 39.66
C TRP A 667 -17.92 2.91 38.90
N ILE A 668 -18.72 3.91 38.51
CA ILE A 668 -19.97 3.65 37.79
C ILE A 668 -19.74 3.13 36.37
N TRP A 669 -18.58 3.43 35.77
CA TRP A 669 -18.28 3.16 34.37
C TRP A 669 -17.73 1.75 34.09
N PRO A 670 -16.76 1.22 34.86
CA PRO A 670 -16.14 -0.06 34.52
C PRO A 670 -17.13 -1.23 34.52
N VAL A 671 -18.10 -1.26 35.46
CA VAL A 671 -19.00 -2.41 35.62
C VAL A 671 -19.93 -2.60 34.40
N PRO A 672 -20.70 -1.59 33.94
CA PRO A 672 -21.49 -1.71 32.70
C PRO A 672 -20.63 -2.02 31.48
N LEU A 673 -19.44 -1.41 31.37
CA LEU A 673 -18.51 -1.64 30.27
C LEU A 673 -18.02 -3.09 30.23
N ILE A 674 -17.58 -3.64 31.36
CA ILE A 674 -17.13 -5.05 31.46
C ILE A 674 -18.26 -5.99 31.02
N VAL A 675 -19.49 -5.77 31.51
CA VAL A 675 -20.65 -6.60 31.13
C VAL A 675 -20.92 -6.51 29.62
N GLY A 676 -20.90 -5.32 29.03
CA GLY A 676 -21.11 -5.15 27.60
C GLY A 676 -19.97 -5.72 26.74
N ILE A 677 -18.71 -5.57 27.15
CA ILE A 677 -17.53 -6.13 26.44
C ILE A 677 -17.51 -7.66 26.51
N CYS A 678 -18.00 -8.25 27.62
CA CYS A 678 -18.21 -9.69 27.70
C CYS A 678 -19.19 -10.18 26.63
N LEU A 679 -20.13 -9.35 26.18
CA LEU A 679 -21.09 -9.68 25.13
C LEU A 679 -20.61 -9.27 23.72
N ALA A 680 -19.68 -8.33 23.61
CA ALA A 680 -19.15 -7.85 22.34
C ALA A 680 -18.47 -8.98 21.53
N PRO A 681 -18.55 -8.97 20.20
CA PRO A 681 -17.72 -9.84 19.35
C PRO A 681 -16.24 -9.41 19.41
N GLU A 682 -15.33 -10.33 19.15
CA GLU A 682 -13.90 -9.98 18.97
C GLU A 682 -13.67 -9.48 17.55
N SER A 683 -12.57 -8.76 17.30
CA SER A 683 -12.23 -8.27 15.95
C SER A 683 -12.08 -9.44 14.95
N PRO A 684 -12.82 -9.42 13.81
CA PRO A 684 -12.65 -10.43 12.75
C PRO A 684 -11.23 -10.44 12.17
N TRP A 685 -10.61 -9.27 11.97
CA TRP A 685 -9.23 -9.16 11.49
C TRP A 685 -8.22 -9.76 12.46
N TRP A 686 -8.41 -9.54 13.77
CA TRP A 686 -7.56 -10.16 14.77
C TRP A 686 -7.69 -11.68 14.78
N LEU A 687 -8.91 -12.20 14.64
CA LEU A 687 -9.18 -13.65 14.58
C LEU A 687 -8.53 -14.28 13.33
N VAL A 688 -8.63 -13.62 12.16
CA VAL A 688 -7.93 -14.04 10.94
C VAL A 688 -6.41 -14.05 11.13
N ARG A 689 -5.84 -13.00 11.76
CA ARG A 689 -4.40 -12.93 12.11
C ARG A 689 -3.93 -13.99 13.11
N LYS A 690 -4.85 -14.65 13.81
CA LYS A 690 -4.57 -15.80 14.71
C LYS A 690 -4.92 -17.14 14.07
N ASP A 691 -5.17 -17.15 12.76
CA ASP A 691 -5.55 -18.32 11.98
C ASP A 691 -6.86 -18.98 12.50
N ARG A 692 -7.76 -18.19 13.12
CA ARG A 692 -9.07 -18.60 13.70
C ARG A 692 -10.24 -18.16 12.82
N VAL A 693 -10.26 -18.62 11.57
CA VAL A 693 -11.20 -18.18 10.52
C VAL A 693 -12.67 -18.47 10.86
N ASP A 694 -13.00 -19.63 11.43
CA ASP A 694 -14.37 -19.99 11.82
C ASP A 694 -14.97 -19.03 12.86
N GLU A 695 -14.14 -18.56 13.78
CA GLU A 695 -14.55 -17.59 14.79
C GLU A 695 -14.67 -16.19 14.19
N ALA A 696 -13.81 -15.85 13.22
CA ALA A 696 -13.87 -14.60 12.48
C ALA A 696 -15.21 -14.50 11.71
N GLN A 697 -15.63 -15.58 11.05
CA GLN A 697 -16.92 -15.65 10.35
C GLN A 697 -18.10 -15.41 11.30
N LYS A 698 -18.10 -16.08 12.47
CA LYS A 698 -19.12 -15.87 13.52
C LYS A 698 -19.12 -14.45 14.07
N ALA A 699 -17.95 -13.85 14.27
CA ALA A 699 -17.82 -12.47 14.72
C ALA A 699 -18.37 -11.49 13.68
N LEU A 700 -18.03 -11.68 12.40
CA LEU A 700 -18.50 -10.85 11.29
C LEU A 700 -20.03 -10.91 11.14
N LEU A 701 -20.63 -12.10 11.25
CA LEU A 701 -22.08 -12.29 11.28
C LEU A 701 -22.78 -11.57 12.44
N ARG A 702 -22.13 -11.47 13.60
CA ARG A 702 -22.66 -10.73 14.75
C ARG A 702 -22.53 -9.22 14.59
N LEU A 703 -21.61 -8.76 13.76
CA LEU A 703 -21.38 -7.34 13.44
C LEU A 703 -22.31 -6.82 12.33
N THR A 704 -22.88 -7.72 11.51
CA THR A 704 -23.75 -7.37 10.38
C THR A 704 -25.23 -7.62 10.66
N SER A 705 -26.10 -6.94 9.91
CA SER A 705 -27.55 -7.16 9.93
C SER A 705 -27.96 -8.20 8.89
N GLN A 706 -28.37 -9.39 9.33
CA GLN A 706 -29.11 -10.32 8.49
C GLN A 706 -30.58 -9.88 8.43
N ARG A 707 -30.98 -9.05 7.46
CA ARG A 707 -32.41 -8.78 7.20
C ARG A 707 -32.90 -9.60 6.00
N PRO A 708 -33.94 -10.43 6.15
CA PRO A 708 -34.47 -11.29 5.07
C PRO A 708 -35.25 -10.57 3.96
N ASN A 709 -35.59 -9.29 4.12
CA ASN A 709 -36.56 -8.59 3.25
C ASN A 709 -35.97 -7.50 2.36
N ILE A 710 -34.67 -7.54 2.08
CA ILE A 710 -34.09 -6.81 0.95
C ILE A 710 -33.67 -7.90 -0.03
N SER A 711 -34.36 -7.98 -1.15
CA SER A 711 -34.13 -8.96 -2.23
C SER A 711 -32.81 -8.76 -2.99
N ASP A 712 -31.80 -8.18 -2.34
CA ASP A 712 -30.43 -8.06 -2.84
C ASP A 712 -29.50 -8.72 -1.82
N SER A 713 -29.13 -9.96 -2.11
CA SER A 713 -28.10 -10.77 -1.43
C SER A 713 -26.69 -10.18 -1.62
N THR A 714 -26.48 -8.93 -1.23
CA THR A 714 -25.24 -8.18 -1.55
C THR A 714 -24.12 -8.36 -0.55
N PHE A 715 -24.38 -8.88 0.65
CA PHE A 715 -23.36 -9.11 1.67
C PHE A 715 -23.07 -10.60 1.82
N ASP A 716 -21.99 -11.02 1.16
CA ASP A 716 -21.45 -12.37 1.28
C ASP A 716 -20.35 -12.37 2.36
N VAL A 717 -20.60 -13.17 3.40
CA VAL A 717 -19.74 -13.31 4.57
C VAL A 717 -18.46 -14.03 4.19
N ASP A 718 -18.57 -15.03 3.33
CA ASP A 718 -17.46 -15.87 2.91
C ASP A 718 -16.53 -15.07 2.01
N GLN A 719 -17.08 -14.23 1.11
CA GLN A 719 -16.27 -13.28 0.33
C GLN A 719 -15.55 -12.25 1.19
N THR A 720 -16.21 -11.76 2.24
CA THR A 720 -15.60 -10.75 3.12
C THR A 720 -14.49 -11.37 3.99
N ILE A 721 -14.67 -12.60 4.47
CA ILE A 721 -13.62 -13.34 5.19
C ILE A 721 -12.48 -13.69 4.24
N ALA A 722 -12.78 -14.09 3.00
CA ALA A 722 -11.80 -14.35 1.96
C ALA A 722 -10.89 -13.13 1.71
N MET A 723 -11.50 -11.94 1.62
CA MET A 723 -10.77 -10.66 1.56
C MET A 723 -9.83 -10.45 2.73
N MET A 724 -10.29 -10.70 3.96
CA MET A 724 -9.46 -10.54 5.15
C MET A 724 -8.28 -11.52 5.16
N VAL A 725 -8.51 -12.79 4.80
CA VAL A 725 -7.47 -13.83 4.75
C VAL A 725 -6.45 -13.52 3.66
N HIS A 726 -6.89 -13.12 2.47
CA HIS A 726 -6.02 -12.75 1.37
C HIS A 726 -5.18 -11.51 1.72
N THR A 727 -5.82 -10.48 2.29
CA THR A 727 -5.14 -9.26 2.72
C THR A 727 -4.14 -9.55 3.82
N ASP A 728 -4.48 -10.36 4.84
CA ASP A 728 -3.52 -10.77 5.86
C ASP A 728 -2.37 -11.60 5.29
N ALA A 729 -2.62 -12.51 4.35
CA ALA A 729 -1.56 -13.29 3.70
C ALA A 729 -0.60 -12.38 2.90
N LEU A 730 -1.14 -11.40 2.16
CA LEU A 730 -0.35 -10.39 1.46
C LEU A 730 0.41 -9.50 2.44
N GLU A 731 -0.25 -9.04 3.50
CA GLU A 731 0.39 -8.26 4.56
C GLU A 731 1.51 -9.06 5.23
N ARG A 732 1.31 -10.32 5.63
CA ARG A 732 2.36 -11.17 6.21
C ARG A 732 3.55 -11.34 5.27
N ARG A 733 3.32 -11.53 3.97
CA ARG A 733 4.38 -11.62 2.94
C ARG A 733 5.15 -10.29 2.79
N LEU A 734 4.48 -9.16 2.96
CA LEU A 734 5.09 -7.82 2.92
C LEU A 734 5.69 -7.38 4.28
N THR A 735 5.26 -7.99 5.39
CA THR A 735 5.49 -7.53 6.78
C THR A 735 6.47 -8.40 7.55
N SER A 736 6.85 -9.58 7.03
CA SER A 736 7.91 -10.41 7.62
C SER A 736 9.23 -9.63 7.68
N GLY A 737 9.61 -9.18 8.89
CA GLY A 737 10.81 -8.38 9.14
C GLY A 737 10.59 -6.91 9.50
N THR A 738 9.35 -6.43 9.71
CA THR A 738 9.10 -5.02 10.08
C THR A 738 9.48 -4.67 11.51
N SER A 739 10.27 -3.63 11.67
CA SER A 739 10.72 -3.07 12.94
C SER A 739 10.23 -1.61 13.08
N TYR A 740 10.25 -1.06 14.31
CA TYR A 740 10.01 0.38 14.52
C TYR A 740 11.01 1.26 13.74
N LEU A 741 12.20 0.73 13.40
CA LEU A 741 13.18 1.45 12.58
C LEU A 741 12.69 1.70 11.16
N ASP A 742 11.78 0.85 10.64
CA ASP A 742 11.24 1.01 9.30
C ASP A 742 10.23 2.16 9.22
N CYS A 743 9.64 2.60 10.34
CA CYS A 743 8.86 3.83 10.41
C CYS A 743 9.69 5.08 10.11
N PHE A 744 11.03 4.98 10.21
CA PHE A 744 11.97 6.08 9.98
C PHE A 744 12.74 5.96 8.65
N ARG A 745 12.31 5.08 7.73
CA ARG A 745 12.98 4.85 6.43
C ARG A 745 12.09 5.22 5.24
N GLY A 746 12.71 5.70 4.17
CA GLY A 746 12.06 5.93 2.87
C GLY A 746 10.80 6.81 2.94
N SER A 747 9.74 6.40 2.24
CA SER A 747 8.44 7.08 2.22
C SER A 747 7.67 6.98 3.55
N ASP A 748 7.93 5.93 4.35
CA ASP A 748 7.26 5.72 5.63
C ASP A 748 7.74 6.71 6.69
N LEU A 749 8.98 7.24 6.57
CA LEU A 749 9.47 8.34 7.40
C LEU A 749 8.53 9.55 7.31
N ARG A 750 8.13 9.94 6.09
CA ARG A 750 7.26 11.09 5.88
C ARG A 750 5.86 10.87 6.44
N ARG A 751 5.32 9.66 6.26
CA ARG A 751 4.00 9.30 6.80
C ARG A 751 4.02 9.33 8.32
N THR A 752 5.07 8.79 8.93
CA THR A 752 5.26 8.81 10.38
C THR A 752 5.46 10.22 10.92
N GLU A 753 6.25 11.04 10.23
CA GLU A 753 6.44 12.46 10.55
C GLU A 753 5.10 13.21 10.57
N ILE A 754 4.26 13.07 9.53
CA ILE A 754 2.95 13.72 9.47
C ILE A 754 2.08 13.29 10.64
N VAL A 755 2.00 11.99 10.94
CA VAL A 755 1.17 11.46 12.04
C VAL A 755 1.66 11.98 13.39
N CYS A 756 2.97 11.96 13.63
CA CYS A 756 3.57 12.50 14.85
C CYS A 756 3.32 14.00 15.00
N VAL A 757 3.52 14.79 13.94
CA VAL A 757 3.32 16.24 13.97
C VAL A 757 1.84 16.59 14.14
N THR A 758 0.91 15.90 13.48
CA THR A 758 -0.53 16.11 13.68
C THR A 758 -0.93 15.88 15.14
N TRP A 759 -0.40 14.84 15.77
CA TRP A 759 -0.61 14.59 17.20
C TRP A 759 0.05 15.66 18.09
N ALA A 760 1.28 16.08 17.79
CA ALA A 760 1.96 17.14 18.54
C ALA A 760 1.19 18.48 18.46
N ILE A 761 0.70 18.84 17.28
CA ILE A 761 -0.05 20.09 17.05
C ILE A 761 -1.29 20.18 17.95
N GLN A 762 -2.01 19.08 18.20
CA GLN A 762 -3.16 19.09 19.10
C GLN A 762 -2.82 19.58 20.52
N ASN A 763 -1.59 19.37 20.97
CA ASN A 763 -1.12 19.90 22.25
C ASN A 763 -0.52 21.31 22.10
N LEU A 764 0.17 21.58 20.99
CA LEU A 764 0.84 22.86 20.75
C LEU A 764 -0.11 23.99 20.37
N CYS A 765 -1.34 23.69 19.96
CA CYS A 765 -2.33 24.69 19.58
C CYS A 765 -3.00 25.41 20.76
N GLY A 766 -2.54 25.20 21.99
CA GLY A 766 -3.13 25.84 23.17
C GLY A 766 -4.29 25.06 23.82
N ALA A 767 -4.42 23.76 23.52
CA ALA A 767 -5.43 22.88 24.15
C ALA A 767 -5.38 22.88 25.69
N ALA A 768 -4.24 23.27 26.28
CA ALA A 768 -4.10 23.45 27.71
C ALA A 768 -5.09 24.47 28.30
N PHE A 769 -5.53 25.48 27.54
CA PHE A 769 -6.57 26.42 28.00
C PHE A 769 -7.93 25.76 28.20
N MET A 770 -8.24 24.74 27.39
CA MET A 770 -9.47 23.98 27.52
C MET A 770 -9.40 23.07 28.75
N GLY A 771 -8.31 22.31 28.90
CA GLY A 771 -8.14 21.40 30.05
C GLY A 771 -8.16 22.13 31.39
N TYR A 772 -7.40 23.23 31.52
CA TYR A 772 -7.32 24.03 32.74
C TYR A 772 -8.42 25.11 32.83
N SER A 773 -9.48 25.02 32.04
CA SER A 773 -10.49 26.08 31.86
C SER A 773 -11.07 26.62 33.17
N SER A 774 -11.47 25.76 34.11
CA SER A 774 -12.05 26.19 35.39
C SER A 774 -11.07 26.98 36.24
N TYR A 775 -9.80 26.55 36.25
CA TYR A 775 -8.72 27.23 36.95
C TYR A 775 -8.39 28.55 36.25
N PHE A 776 -8.28 28.53 34.92
CA PHE A 776 -8.04 29.70 34.10
C PHE A 776 -9.12 30.78 34.31
N PHE A 777 -10.40 30.43 34.28
CA PHE A 777 -11.50 31.38 34.51
C PHE A 777 -11.46 31.99 35.91
N ARG A 778 -11.14 31.19 36.94
CA ARG A 778 -10.93 31.70 38.30
C ARG A 778 -9.78 32.70 38.35
N GLN A 779 -8.66 32.40 37.67
CA GLN A 779 -7.52 33.31 37.61
C GLN A 779 -7.76 34.57 36.76
N ALA A 780 -8.66 34.48 35.77
CA ALA A 780 -9.14 35.61 34.99
C ALA A 780 -10.15 36.51 35.75
N GLY A 781 -10.42 36.22 37.02
CA GLY A 781 -11.23 37.06 37.91
C GLY A 781 -12.72 36.72 37.95
N LEU A 782 -13.15 35.59 37.37
CA LEU A 782 -14.52 35.10 37.52
C LEU A 782 -14.72 34.46 38.90
N SER A 783 -15.95 34.52 39.42
CA SER A 783 -16.28 33.81 40.66
C SER A 783 -16.13 32.29 40.48
N VAL A 784 -15.94 31.55 41.57
CA VAL A 784 -15.81 30.08 41.52
C VAL A 784 -17.03 29.47 40.81
N SER A 785 -18.24 29.89 41.16
CA SER A 785 -19.48 29.41 40.52
C SER A 785 -19.47 29.64 39.01
N TYR A 786 -19.21 30.89 38.57
CA TYR A 786 -19.22 31.21 37.13
C TYR A 786 -18.09 30.52 36.36
N SER A 787 -16.96 30.26 37.00
CA SER A 787 -15.83 29.53 36.38
C SER A 787 -16.22 28.10 36.02
N PHE A 788 -16.93 27.40 36.91
CA PHE A 788 -17.45 26.06 36.63
C PHE A 788 -18.63 26.10 35.64
N ASP A 789 -19.53 27.08 35.73
CA ASP A 789 -20.64 27.26 34.77
C ASP A 789 -20.12 27.48 33.32
N MET A 790 -19.09 28.31 33.15
CA MET A 790 -18.45 28.54 31.85
C MET A 790 -17.67 27.31 31.35
N SER A 791 -17.05 26.54 32.25
CA SER A 791 -16.38 25.29 31.88
C SER A 791 -17.37 24.25 31.35
N MET A 792 -18.54 24.14 31.98
CA MET A 792 -19.62 23.28 31.47
C MET A 792 -20.09 23.73 30.08
N ALA A 793 -20.27 25.04 29.87
CA ALA A 793 -20.61 25.57 28.55
C ALA A 793 -19.54 25.24 27.52
N LEU A 794 -18.25 25.35 27.89
CA LEU A 794 -17.10 25.04 27.04
C LEU A 794 -17.13 23.59 26.55
N TYR A 795 -17.30 22.62 27.45
CA TYR A 795 -17.33 21.21 27.08
C TYR A 795 -18.63 20.81 26.35
N ALA A 796 -19.76 21.48 26.61
CA ALA A 796 -20.98 21.26 25.84
C ALA A 796 -20.83 21.73 24.38
N VAL A 797 -20.18 22.89 24.18
CA VAL A 797 -19.89 23.43 22.85
C VAL A 797 -18.86 22.56 22.11
N ALA A 798 -17.89 21.99 22.82
CA ALA A 798 -16.94 21.02 22.26
C ALA A 798 -17.66 19.84 21.57
N ILE A 799 -18.62 19.22 22.26
CA ILE A 799 -19.43 18.11 21.72
C ILE A 799 -20.16 18.53 20.43
N ILE A 800 -20.76 19.72 20.42
CA ILE A 800 -21.44 20.26 19.23
C ILE A 800 -20.43 20.47 18.09
N GLY A 801 -19.23 20.95 18.40
CA GLY A 801 -18.15 21.14 17.45
C GLY A 801 -17.74 19.86 16.73
N VAL A 802 -17.65 18.74 17.46
CA VAL A 802 -17.33 17.43 16.87
C VAL A 802 -18.39 16.99 15.85
N PHE A 803 -19.68 17.12 16.18
CA PHE A 803 -20.75 16.78 15.23
C PHE A 803 -20.78 17.71 14.01
N ALA A 804 -20.47 19.00 14.20
CA ALA A 804 -20.32 19.93 13.09
C ALA A 804 -19.11 19.56 12.20
N SER A 805 -18.01 19.05 12.78
CA SER A 805 -16.85 18.56 12.03
C SER A 805 -17.23 17.46 11.04
N TRP A 806 -18.12 16.53 11.41
CA TRP A 806 -18.60 15.48 10.51
C TRP A 806 -19.23 16.02 9.23
N PHE A 807 -19.93 17.17 9.31
CA PHE A 807 -20.49 17.85 8.14
C PHE A 807 -19.39 18.52 7.30
N PHE A 808 -18.46 19.25 7.94
CA PHE A 808 -17.42 19.98 7.21
C PHE A 808 -16.36 19.08 6.57
N MET A 809 -16.02 17.95 7.19
CA MET A 809 -15.09 16.98 6.63
C MET A 809 -15.55 16.43 5.27
N THR A 810 -16.87 16.31 5.06
CA THR A 810 -17.43 15.83 3.78
C THR A 810 -17.36 16.86 2.66
N HIS A 811 -17.28 18.16 2.97
CA HIS A 811 -17.37 19.24 1.97
C HIS A 811 -16.03 19.92 1.67
N TRP A 812 -15.17 20.13 2.67
CA TRP A 812 -13.96 20.96 2.53
C TRP A 812 -12.64 20.18 2.59
N GLY A 813 -12.70 18.86 2.76
CA GLY A 813 -11.52 17.99 2.90
C GLY A 813 -10.79 18.20 4.23
N ARG A 814 -10.06 17.18 4.67
CA ARG A 814 -9.42 17.14 6.00
C ARG A 814 -8.30 18.17 6.16
N ARG A 815 -7.44 18.31 5.15
CA ARG A 815 -6.28 19.22 5.18
C ARG A 815 -6.70 20.68 5.33
N THR A 816 -7.59 21.13 4.44
CA THR A 816 -8.04 22.53 4.39
C THR A 816 -8.69 22.91 5.72
N LEU A 817 -9.52 22.01 6.27
CA LEU A 817 -10.18 22.19 7.56
C LEU A 817 -9.19 22.27 8.72
N TYR A 818 -8.16 21.42 8.74
CA TYR A 818 -7.12 21.43 9.77
C TYR A 818 -6.28 22.71 9.74
N LEU A 819 -5.82 23.14 8.55
CA LEU A 819 -4.97 24.33 8.42
C LEU A 819 -5.75 25.63 8.63
N SER A 820 -6.99 25.74 8.12
CA SER A 820 -7.83 26.92 8.36
C SER A 820 -8.22 27.05 9.83
N GLY A 821 -8.40 25.91 10.52
CA GLY A 821 -8.58 25.83 11.96
C GLY A 821 -7.42 26.48 12.72
N LEU A 822 -6.19 26.06 12.45
CA LEU A 822 -4.99 26.60 13.11
C LEU A 822 -4.85 28.12 12.93
N VAL A 823 -5.08 28.63 11.72
CA VAL A 823 -5.03 30.09 11.48
C VAL A 823 -6.10 30.82 12.29
N SER A 824 -7.32 30.29 12.31
CA SER A 824 -8.44 30.92 13.01
C SER A 824 -8.25 30.90 14.53
N MET A 825 -7.76 29.79 15.07
CA MET A 825 -7.42 29.64 16.48
C MET A 825 -6.29 30.58 16.90
N CYS A 826 -5.28 30.75 16.05
CA CYS A 826 -4.15 31.66 16.30
C CYS A 826 -4.62 33.10 16.45
N ILE A 827 -5.54 33.54 15.59
CA ILE A 827 -6.14 34.87 15.70
C ILE A 827 -6.86 35.03 17.04
N ILE A 828 -7.61 34.02 17.49
CA ILE A 828 -8.32 34.08 18.78
C ILE A 828 -7.35 34.13 19.96
N LEU A 829 -6.30 33.32 19.97
CA LEU A 829 -5.28 33.32 21.03
C LEU A 829 -4.54 34.65 21.12
N LEU A 830 -4.23 35.28 19.97
CA LEU A 830 -3.65 36.62 19.94
C LEU A 830 -4.61 37.68 20.51
N ILE A 831 -5.91 37.61 20.17
CA ILE A 831 -6.92 38.52 20.73
C ILE A 831 -7.04 38.32 22.25
N ILE A 832 -7.06 37.07 22.74
CA ILE A 832 -7.07 36.77 24.18
C ILE A 832 -5.85 37.40 24.88
N GLY A 833 -4.65 37.22 24.30
CA GLY A 833 -3.43 37.82 24.81
C GLY A 833 -3.52 39.35 24.89
N LEU A 834 -4.02 40.00 23.83
CA LEU A 834 -4.19 41.45 23.75
C LEU A 834 -5.19 41.98 24.79
N VAL A 835 -6.33 41.31 24.96
CA VAL A 835 -7.34 41.68 25.96
C VAL A 835 -6.78 41.53 27.38
N ALA A 836 -5.91 40.54 27.61
CA ALA A 836 -5.27 40.32 28.91
C ALA A 836 -4.14 41.33 29.25
N VAL A 837 -3.78 42.24 28.33
CA VAL A 837 -2.83 43.33 28.63
C VAL A 837 -3.47 44.40 29.52
N ASP A 838 -4.77 44.68 29.35
CA ASP A 838 -5.53 45.64 30.14
C ASP A 838 -6.30 44.94 31.28
N ASP A 839 -5.54 44.36 32.23
CA ASP A 839 -6.01 43.45 33.30
C ASP A 839 -6.76 44.15 34.46
N LYS A 840 -7.45 45.27 34.21
CA LYS A 840 -8.02 46.13 35.27
C LYS A 840 -9.54 46.02 35.46
N SER A 841 -10.26 45.22 34.68
CA SER A 841 -11.73 45.15 34.77
C SER A 841 -12.29 43.72 34.79
N THR A 842 -13.35 43.48 35.58
CA THR A 842 -14.13 42.23 35.56
C THR A 842 -14.75 41.93 34.19
N ASN A 843 -14.95 42.95 33.34
CA ASN A 843 -15.45 42.77 31.98
C ASN A 843 -14.43 42.03 31.09
N SER A 844 -13.13 42.21 31.34
CA SER A 844 -12.05 41.54 30.62
C SER A 844 -12.13 40.02 30.78
N GLY A 845 -12.47 39.52 31.98
CA GLY A 845 -12.64 38.09 32.26
C GLY A 845 -13.78 37.44 31.48
N TRP A 846 -14.93 38.12 31.32
CA TRP A 846 -16.05 37.63 30.51
C TRP A 846 -15.75 37.60 29.01
N VAL A 847 -15.00 38.58 28.50
CA VAL A 847 -14.57 38.62 27.10
C VAL A 847 -13.61 37.47 26.82
N ILE A 848 -12.60 37.28 27.66
CA ILE A 848 -11.65 36.16 27.55
C ILE A 848 -12.41 34.82 27.62
N GLY A 849 -13.36 34.69 28.54
CA GLY A 849 -14.20 33.49 28.66
C GLY A 849 -15.00 33.17 27.40
N SER A 850 -15.61 34.19 26.79
CA SER A 850 -16.38 34.04 25.56
C SER A 850 -15.50 33.69 24.36
N LEU A 851 -14.30 34.25 24.29
CA LEU A 851 -13.32 33.91 23.24
C LEU A 851 -12.80 32.46 23.41
N LEU A 852 -12.63 31.98 24.64
CA LEU A 852 -12.26 30.58 24.89
C LEU A 852 -13.36 29.58 24.50
N LEU A 853 -14.64 29.95 24.66
CA LEU A 853 -15.77 29.18 24.13
C LEU A 853 -15.71 29.10 22.60
N ALA A 854 -15.46 30.23 21.92
CA ALA A 854 -15.32 30.26 20.46
C ALA A 854 -14.09 29.48 19.97
N TYR A 855 -12.96 29.61 20.67
CA TYR A 855 -11.75 28.83 20.42
C TYR A 855 -12.01 27.33 20.53
N THR A 856 -12.71 26.89 21.58
CA THR A 856 -13.07 25.48 21.79
C THR A 856 -13.95 24.95 20.67
N LEU A 857 -14.98 25.70 20.27
CA LEU A 857 -15.82 25.33 19.14
C LEU A 857 -15.00 25.13 17.86
N LEU A 858 -14.09 26.05 17.55
CA LEU A 858 -13.25 25.95 16.35
C LEU A 858 -12.27 24.79 16.45
N TYR A 859 -11.66 24.57 17.62
CA TYR A 859 -10.76 23.44 17.87
C TYR A 859 -11.47 22.11 17.57
N ASP A 860 -12.65 21.90 18.13
CA ASP A 860 -13.39 20.64 17.96
C ASP A 860 -14.02 20.50 16.57
N ILE A 861 -14.34 21.59 15.87
CA ILE A 861 -14.73 21.51 14.45
C ILE A 861 -13.53 21.11 13.57
N THR A 862 -12.33 21.56 13.93
CA THR A 862 -11.12 21.47 13.10
C THR A 862 -10.07 20.54 13.69
N VAL A 863 -9.09 21.08 14.41
CA VAL A 863 -7.87 20.39 14.83
C VAL A 863 -8.14 19.17 15.70
N GLY A 864 -8.93 19.30 16.76
CA GLY A 864 -9.19 18.24 17.74
C GLY A 864 -9.81 17.01 17.08
N THR A 865 -10.90 17.21 16.33
CA THR A 865 -11.61 16.11 15.69
C THR A 865 -10.87 15.57 14.47
N VAL A 866 -10.42 16.44 13.55
CA VAL A 866 -9.86 16.00 12.26
C VAL A 866 -8.55 15.23 12.45
N ALA A 867 -7.78 15.53 13.51
CA ALA A 867 -6.55 14.81 13.80
C ALA A 867 -6.75 13.29 13.94
N PHE A 868 -7.79 12.83 14.64
CA PHE A 868 -8.09 11.40 14.79
C PHE A 868 -8.35 10.70 13.45
N SER A 869 -8.87 11.42 12.46
CA SER A 869 -9.07 10.89 11.11
C SER A 869 -7.75 10.86 10.32
N ILE A 870 -6.95 11.92 10.36
CA ILE A 870 -5.66 12.01 9.64
C ILE A 870 -4.71 10.91 10.11
N VAL A 871 -4.57 10.73 11.42
CA VAL A 871 -3.61 9.78 12.00
C VAL A 871 -3.98 8.32 11.70
N ALA A 872 -5.26 8.05 11.48
CA ALA A 872 -5.75 6.74 11.08
C ALA A 872 -5.55 6.47 9.57
N GLU A 873 -5.57 7.50 8.72
CA GLU A 873 -5.59 7.35 7.26
C GLU A 873 -4.22 7.46 6.58
N ILE A 874 -3.24 8.16 7.17
CA ILE A 874 -1.92 8.42 6.59
C ILE A 874 -0.93 7.24 6.62
N PRO A 875 -0.85 6.40 7.67
CA PRO A 875 0.12 5.31 7.73
C PRO A 875 -0.04 4.26 6.61
N SER A 876 1.06 3.62 6.19
CA SER A 876 1.00 2.41 5.37
C SER A 876 0.33 1.26 6.14
N CYS A 877 -0.39 0.36 5.45
CA CYS A 877 -1.02 -0.80 6.10
C CYS A 877 0.01 -1.60 6.93
N ARG A 878 1.21 -1.83 6.37
CA ARG A 878 2.32 -2.54 7.01
C ARG A 878 2.80 -1.94 8.34
N LEU A 879 2.80 -0.61 8.49
CA LEU A 879 3.35 0.07 9.68
C LEU A 879 2.28 0.80 10.51
N ARG A 880 1.00 0.63 10.19
CA ARG A 880 -0.12 1.43 10.72
C ARG A 880 -0.12 1.51 12.24
N THR A 881 -0.15 0.38 12.93
CA THR A 881 -0.17 0.32 14.39
C THR A 881 1.07 0.97 15.00
N LYS A 882 2.26 0.68 14.46
CA LYS A 882 3.53 1.23 14.96
C LYS A 882 3.59 2.75 14.83
N THR A 883 3.18 3.28 13.67
CA THR A 883 3.13 4.72 13.41
C THR A 883 2.09 5.43 14.29
N ILE A 884 0.91 4.86 14.51
CA ILE A 884 -0.11 5.42 15.42
C ILE A 884 0.41 5.48 16.85
N VAL A 885 1.06 4.40 17.33
CA VAL A 885 1.66 4.36 18.68
C VAL A 885 2.77 5.41 18.84
N LEU A 886 3.65 5.55 17.84
CA LEU A 886 4.68 6.60 17.85
C LEU A 886 4.07 8.01 17.88
N GLY A 887 3.00 8.23 17.11
CA GLY A 887 2.27 9.49 17.11
C GLY A 887 1.63 9.81 18.47
N ARG A 888 0.96 8.84 19.08
CA ARG A 888 0.32 9.02 20.39
C ARG A 888 1.34 9.20 21.52
N ASN A 889 2.46 8.49 21.48
CA ASN A 889 3.56 8.73 22.41
C ASN A 889 4.10 10.16 22.30
N LEU A 890 4.24 10.71 21.08
CA LEU A 890 4.64 12.10 20.92
C LEU A 890 3.58 13.07 21.48
N TYR A 891 2.29 12.79 21.28
CA TYR A 891 1.21 13.56 21.93
C TYR A 891 1.39 13.60 23.46
N ASN A 892 1.63 12.45 24.11
CA ASN A 892 1.82 12.39 25.57
C ASN A 892 3.11 13.08 26.02
N VAL A 893 4.21 12.96 25.28
CA VAL A 893 5.47 13.65 25.60
C VAL A 893 5.30 15.17 25.55
N ILE A 894 4.66 15.70 24.51
CA ILE A 894 4.34 17.14 24.45
C ILE A 894 3.31 17.50 25.52
N GLY A 895 2.37 16.61 25.82
CA GLY A 895 1.42 16.74 26.93
C GLY A 895 2.11 16.92 28.29
N ILE A 896 3.19 16.18 28.58
CA ILE A 896 4.00 16.35 29.79
C ILE A 896 4.65 17.73 29.82
N ILE A 897 5.21 18.20 28.70
CA ILE A 897 5.80 19.54 28.60
C ILE A 897 4.74 20.61 28.91
N ASN A 898 3.56 20.49 28.30
CA ASN A 898 2.44 21.38 28.55
C ASN A 898 1.95 21.30 30.01
N GLY A 899 1.93 20.11 30.60
CA GLY A 899 1.56 19.86 31.98
C GLY A 899 2.54 20.44 33.00
N VAL A 900 3.79 20.73 32.60
CA VAL A 900 4.73 21.54 33.40
C VAL A 900 4.51 23.04 33.16
N ILE A 901 4.45 23.47 31.90
CA ILE A 901 4.47 24.91 31.57
C ILE A 901 3.16 25.60 31.99
N THR A 902 2.01 24.98 31.74
CA THR A 902 0.70 25.61 31.97
C THR A 902 0.41 25.92 33.44
N PRO A 903 0.63 25.00 34.41
CA PRO A 903 0.46 25.34 35.82
C PRO A 903 1.31 26.53 36.26
N TYR A 904 2.55 26.65 35.80
CA TYR A 904 3.41 27.80 36.11
C TYR A 904 2.86 29.10 35.52
N MET A 905 2.39 29.08 34.27
CA MET A 905 1.76 30.23 33.63
C MET A 905 0.51 30.71 34.37
N LEU A 906 -0.27 29.80 34.95
CA LEU A 906 -1.56 30.13 35.57
C LEU A 906 -1.46 30.34 37.09
N ASN A 907 -0.47 29.78 37.76
CA ASN A 907 -0.38 29.83 39.22
C ASN A 907 0.07 31.22 39.73
N PRO A 908 -0.72 31.87 40.60
CA PRO A 908 -0.44 33.22 41.11
C PRO A 908 0.87 33.33 41.88
N SER A 909 1.34 32.24 42.50
CA SER A 909 2.57 32.21 43.29
C SER A 909 3.83 32.05 42.43
N THR A 910 3.69 31.95 41.09
CA THR A 910 4.80 31.77 40.15
C THR A 910 4.69 32.76 38.98
N TRP A 911 4.64 32.33 37.72
CA TRP A 911 4.72 33.25 36.57
C TRP A 911 3.48 34.14 36.44
N ASN A 912 2.30 33.66 36.85
CA ASN A 912 1.06 34.44 36.91
C ASN A 912 0.74 35.21 35.60
N TRP A 913 0.95 34.56 34.45
CA TRP A 913 0.69 35.12 33.12
C TRP A 913 -0.80 35.19 32.80
N LYS A 914 -1.64 34.33 33.41
CA LYS A 914 -3.10 34.28 33.19
C LYS A 914 -3.43 34.30 31.69
N GLY A 915 -4.27 35.23 31.23
CA GLY A 915 -4.63 35.39 29.81
C GLY A 915 -3.48 35.78 28.88
N LYS A 916 -2.37 36.34 29.39
CA LYS A 916 -1.19 36.67 28.56
C LYS A 916 -0.49 35.42 28.02
N ALA A 917 -0.76 34.25 28.61
CA ALA A 917 -0.33 32.98 28.05
C ALA A 917 -0.85 32.77 26.61
N GLY A 918 -1.92 33.46 26.19
CA GLY A 918 -2.43 33.43 24.81
C GLY A 918 -1.36 33.80 23.77
N PHE A 919 -0.47 34.76 24.09
CA PHE A 919 0.65 35.10 23.20
C PHE A 919 1.66 33.96 23.05
N PHE A 920 1.93 33.23 24.13
CA PHE A 920 2.83 32.08 24.08
C PHE A 920 2.25 30.99 23.17
N TRP A 921 0.98 30.62 23.37
CA TRP A 921 0.34 29.55 22.60
C TRP A 921 0.06 29.92 21.13
N ALA A 922 -0.09 31.21 20.81
CA ALA A 922 -0.16 31.66 19.43
C ALA A 922 1.15 31.43 18.64
N GLY A 923 2.31 31.45 19.30
CA GLY A 923 3.62 31.27 18.64
C GLY A 923 3.80 29.90 17.95
N PRO A 924 3.63 28.77 18.67
CA PRO A 924 3.66 27.44 18.09
C PRO A 924 2.61 27.22 16.98
N GLU A 925 1.45 27.87 17.07
CA GLU A 925 0.43 27.79 16.00
C GLU A 925 0.91 28.46 14.70
N VAL A 926 1.53 29.64 14.77
CA VAL A 926 2.11 30.29 13.58
C VAL A 926 3.15 29.37 12.94
N CYS A 927 4.05 28.78 13.74
CA CYS A 927 5.05 27.83 13.24
C CYS A 927 4.40 26.59 12.59
N SER A 928 3.28 26.14 13.14
CA SER A 928 2.50 25.01 12.60
C SER A 928 1.81 25.36 11.28
N THR A 929 1.42 26.63 11.09
CA THR A 929 0.82 27.13 9.83
C THR A 929 1.84 27.43 8.73
N ASP A 930 3.05 27.88 9.09
CA ASP A 930 4.14 28.18 8.14
C ASP A 930 4.84 26.93 7.59
N ASN A 931 4.45 25.76 8.09
CA ASN A 931 4.90 24.46 7.63
C ASN A 931 4.32 24.05 6.25
N LYS A 932 4.28 25.02 5.31
CA LYS A 932 3.93 24.88 3.90
C LYS A 932 4.78 23.81 3.20
N THR A 933 5.97 23.51 3.70
CA THR A 933 6.87 22.44 3.20
C THR A 933 6.43 21.03 3.61
N LEU A 934 5.53 20.88 4.58
CA LEU A 934 5.12 19.57 5.09
C LEU A 934 3.91 18.97 4.34
N VAL A 935 3.00 19.81 3.83
CA VAL A 935 1.74 19.37 3.19
C VAL A 935 1.58 19.81 1.72
N ASN A 936 2.42 20.69 1.16
CA ASN A 936 2.30 21.14 -0.25
C ASN A 936 2.72 20.10 -1.32
N ARG A 937 2.89 18.82 -0.98
CA ARG A 937 3.14 17.75 -1.98
C ARG A 937 2.13 16.59 -1.92
N SER A 938 1.04 16.71 -1.16
CA SER A 938 -0.07 15.74 -1.17
C SER A 938 -1.24 16.12 -2.09
N ASP A 939 -1.40 17.40 -2.44
CA ASP A 939 -2.62 17.91 -3.07
C ASP A 939 -2.53 18.00 -4.61
N SER A 940 -1.71 17.15 -5.24
CA SER A 940 -1.88 16.83 -6.68
C SER A 940 -2.76 15.60 -6.89
N ALA A 941 -3.39 15.11 -5.83
CA ALA A 941 -4.39 14.07 -5.85
C ALA A 941 -5.62 14.59 -5.12
N VAL A 942 -6.77 14.61 -5.81
CA VAL A 942 -8.13 14.90 -5.33
C VAL A 942 -8.54 16.40 -5.37
N MET A 943 -9.44 16.69 -6.32
CA MET A 943 -10.17 17.93 -6.62
C MET A 943 -9.48 19.01 -7.47
N GLY A 944 -9.74 18.93 -8.79
CA GLY A 944 -9.54 20.04 -9.72
C GLY A 944 -10.68 21.05 -9.58
N VAL A 945 -10.40 22.19 -8.93
CA VAL A 945 -11.14 23.43 -9.13
C VAL A 945 -10.10 24.54 -9.27
N ASN A 946 -10.07 25.16 -10.45
CA ASN A 946 -9.32 26.39 -10.70
C ASN A 946 -9.92 27.54 -9.89
N THR A 947 -9.14 28.18 -9.03
CA THR A 947 -9.39 29.55 -8.59
C THR A 947 -8.12 30.41 -8.77
N PRO A 948 -8.25 31.69 -9.17
CA PRO A 948 -7.12 32.51 -9.59
C PRO A 948 -6.32 33.02 -8.41
N SER A 949 -5.01 33.10 -8.59
CA SER A 949 -4.04 33.74 -7.71
C SER A 949 -4.39 35.22 -7.47
N ILE A 950 -4.86 35.58 -6.27
CA ILE A 950 -4.90 36.95 -5.78
C ILE A 950 -4.50 36.93 -4.29
N LEU A 951 -3.59 37.84 -3.91
CA LEU A 951 -2.98 38.10 -2.60
C LEU A 951 -1.61 37.46 -2.36
N SER A 952 -0.56 38.15 -2.81
CA SER A 952 0.73 38.19 -2.10
C SER A 952 0.62 39.17 -0.93
N PRO A 953 0.89 38.78 0.33
CA PRO A 953 1.19 39.74 1.37
C PRO A 953 2.69 40.08 1.29
N SER A 954 2.96 41.36 1.03
CA SER A 954 4.25 42.01 1.09
C SER A 954 4.91 41.83 2.47
N SER A 955 6.18 41.43 2.46
CA SER A 955 7.07 41.23 3.59
C SER A 955 7.59 42.53 4.22
N HIS A 956 6.68 43.43 4.61
CA HIS A 956 7.03 44.69 5.29
C HIS A 956 6.02 44.99 6.39
N LEU A 957 6.07 44.28 7.53
CA LEU A 957 5.30 44.66 8.72
C LEU A 957 5.83 44.09 10.04
N PHE A 958 7.12 43.79 10.21
CA PHE A 958 7.70 43.47 11.53
C PHE A 958 9.19 43.86 11.60
N SER A 959 9.48 45.16 11.72
CA SER A 959 10.82 45.67 12.06
C SER A 959 10.93 46.23 13.48
N ASP A 960 9.83 46.31 14.25
CA ASP A 960 9.79 47.12 15.47
C ASP A 960 9.58 46.29 16.76
N TRP A 961 10.23 45.13 16.87
CA TRP A 961 10.26 44.30 18.09
C TRP A 961 11.51 44.55 18.96
N HIS A 962 12.11 45.75 18.90
CA HIS A 962 13.31 46.11 19.69
C HIS A 962 13.06 47.17 20.78
N ASN A 963 11.80 47.51 21.08
CA ASN A 963 11.46 48.51 22.10
C ASN A 963 10.39 48.02 23.08
N VAL A 964 10.64 46.90 23.77
CA VAL A 964 9.92 46.56 25.01
C VAL A 964 10.80 46.99 26.20
N PRO A 965 10.29 47.79 27.16
CA PRO A 965 11.07 48.22 28.34
C PRO A 965 11.60 47.02 29.14
N ALA A 966 12.83 47.14 29.64
CA ALA A 966 13.62 46.09 30.30
C ALA A 966 13.11 45.68 31.71
N ASP A 967 11.85 45.95 32.02
CA ASP A 967 11.33 45.93 33.39
C ASP A 967 10.54 44.64 33.69
N ILE A 968 10.41 43.72 32.72
CA ILE A 968 9.52 42.54 32.77
C ILE A 968 10.28 41.20 32.70
N VAL A 969 11.61 41.19 32.84
CA VAL A 969 12.41 39.95 32.74
C VAL A 969 13.27 39.78 33.99
N THR A 970 12.80 38.97 34.95
CA THR A 970 13.64 38.54 36.08
C THR A 970 14.64 37.46 35.62
N PRO A 971 15.83 37.34 36.25
CA PRO A 971 16.91 36.46 35.78
C PRO A 971 16.57 34.95 35.71
N GLN A 972 15.44 34.51 36.25
CA GLN A 972 14.98 33.12 36.20
C GLN A 972 14.26 32.74 34.90
N SER A 973 13.76 33.70 34.11
CA SER A 973 13.11 33.41 32.82
C SER A 973 14.08 33.11 31.68
N MET A 974 15.37 33.45 31.85
CA MET A 974 16.40 33.27 30.83
C MET A 974 16.93 31.83 30.72
N GLN A 975 16.73 30.98 31.74
CA GLN A 975 17.22 29.59 31.73
C GLN A 975 16.27 28.57 31.05
N ILE A 976 15.04 28.97 30.70
CA ILE A 976 14.03 28.06 30.11
C ILE A 976 13.83 28.34 28.60
N ILE A 977 14.18 29.54 28.12
CA ILE A 977 14.17 29.87 26.68
C ILE A 977 15.18 28.98 25.90
N ASP A 978 16.19 28.43 26.58
CA ASP A 978 17.20 27.53 26.00
C ASP A 978 16.70 26.08 25.72
N TRP A 979 15.45 25.72 26.07
CA TRP A 979 14.90 24.37 25.81
C TRP A 979 14.07 24.25 24.52
N CYS A 980 13.74 25.36 23.87
CA CYS A 980 13.06 25.39 22.57
C CYS A 980 13.89 25.03 21.30
N PRO A 981 15.24 24.90 21.31
CA PRO A 981 15.98 24.63 20.08
C PRO A 981 15.73 23.23 19.49
N ILE A 982 15.30 22.22 20.26
CA ILE A 982 15.25 20.85 19.72
C ILE A 982 14.15 20.68 18.66
N ILE A 983 13.02 21.39 18.79
CA ILE A 983 11.93 21.35 17.80
C ILE A 983 12.16 22.41 16.71
N GLY A 984 12.64 23.60 17.09
CA GLY A 984 13.00 24.67 16.17
C GLY A 984 14.15 24.28 15.23
N ASP A 985 15.24 23.74 15.76
CA ASP A 985 16.41 23.31 14.97
C ASP A 985 16.10 22.08 14.13
N TYR A 986 15.27 21.14 14.57
CA TYR A 986 14.85 20.01 13.73
C TYR A 986 14.00 20.47 12.54
N LEU A 987 13.15 21.49 12.74
CA LEU A 987 12.35 22.11 11.68
C LEU A 987 13.16 23.08 10.79
N TYR A 988 14.22 23.70 11.32
CA TYR A 988 15.09 24.62 10.59
C TYR A 988 16.20 23.89 9.80
N PHE A 989 16.66 22.72 10.25
CA PHE A 989 17.80 21.99 9.66
C PHE A 989 17.58 21.48 8.23
N ARG A 990 16.32 21.32 7.77
CA ARG A 990 16.03 20.79 6.41
C ARG A 990 15.68 21.87 5.37
N GLY A 991 15.75 23.14 5.73
CA GLY A 991 15.47 24.28 4.84
C GLY A 991 16.70 24.90 4.15
N ARG A 992 17.75 24.14 3.81
CA ARG A 992 18.93 24.70 3.11
C ARG A 992 19.34 23.92 1.86
N TYR A 993 18.93 24.43 0.70
CA TYR A 993 19.74 24.46 -0.53
C TYR A 993 19.36 25.70 -1.34
N THR A 994 19.78 26.87 -0.86
CA THR A 994 20.03 28.04 -1.70
C THR A 994 21.13 28.86 -1.03
N HIS A 995 22.34 28.74 -1.57
CA HIS A 995 23.44 29.65 -1.31
C HIS A 995 23.06 31.05 -1.83
N VAL A 996 22.99 32.04 -0.95
CA VAL A 996 23.43 33.41 -1.26
C VAL A 996 24.15 33.97 -0.03
N GLN A 997 25.38 34.41 -0.25
CA GLN A 997 26.25 35.07 0.72
C GLN A 997 25.60 36.35 1.26
N TYR A 998 25.68 36.59 2.57
CA TYR A 998 26.12 37.88 3.10
C TYR A 998 26.76 37.66 4.48
N SER A 999 28.06 37.92 4.52
CA SER A 999 28.89 38.04 5.71
C SER A 999 28.61 39.35 6.45
N GLY A 1000 28.62 39.33 7.78
CA GLY A 1000 28.90 40.54 8.56
C GLY A 1000 28.18 40.65 9.91
N LEU A 1001 28.99 40.55 10.97
CA LEU A 1001 28.82 41.23 12.27
C LEU A 1001 27.65 40.81 13.17
N MET A 1002 27.97 40.09 14.26
CA MET A 1002 27.49 40.43 15.60
C MET A 1002 28.47 39.91 16.68
N THR A 1003 29.41 40.77 17.06
CA THR A 1003 29.82 40.93 18.47
C THR A 1003 28.92 41.99 19.09
N ARG A 1004 28.00 41.59 19.96
CA ARG A 1004 27.61 42.22 21.25
C ARG A 1004 26.25 41.73 21.70
#